data_AF-A0A8H5ILV2-F1
#
_entry.id   AF-A0A8H5ILV2-F1
#
_cell.length_a   1.000
_cell.length_b   1.000
_cell.length_c   1.000
_cell.angle_alpha   90.00
_cell.angle_beta   90.00
_cell.angle_gamma   90.00
#
_symmetry.space_group_name_H-M   'P 1'
#
loop_
_entity.id
_entity.type
_entity.pdbx_description
1 polymer ?
#
loop_
_entity_poly.entity_id
_entity_poly.type
_entity_poly.pdbx_seq_one_letter_code
_entity_poly.pdbx_strand_id
1 'polypeptide(L)'
;MATDSTHTQSQVFLSTRGGDYGLSFETVVLKGLAADGGLFLPHEIPSATEWQSWKDLSYQELAFQIFSLYISRSEIPAEDLQGIINRSYSTFRGDEVTPLVQLKDNLHLLELFHGPSYSFKDCALQFLGNLFEYLLARKNEGKEGKDRHHLTVVGATSGDTGSAAIHGLRGKKDVSVTILHPKGRVSPIQELQMTTCTDANVHNLAVTGTFDDCQDIVKALFGDPETNASLKLGAVNSINFSRILAQIVYYFHSYFSLARKSSTFKVGDKVRFVVPTGNFGDILAGYFATRMGLPVDKLVIATNENDILDRFWKSGKYEKQPAKGPEAQGGLEVDGVKAHEEGVKETLSPAMDILVSSNFERLLWFLAYEFAATVGMDVEFNRKQAGQEVATWLKDLKVKGGFGPVYVDVLNSARKTFESERVSDPETLETIKSVYEQFSYVLDPHSSIGVTASLRSAQRAETNIPHISLCTAHPAKFAGAVELALKDEKDFNFQEKVLPEEFVGLEKLPKRVSDVSNDWKAVRELVKEQILFGQNETSLPHFLTLPLLSGLVNISAAANTESDYLATVTLAPTASGAEAFDLEEKRAECFQACYKTYGNYKSCTRGGVAQCWCNESDDWVEREEDCVWDICGPSAYNLYATVLRRVCETVTASASQATETGSTSSDEKITSSSEEITSRSAAETTSKTEASQAQATETSTSGSDSTAASSETAAAATSSEPNSAWKMGSSLGVSTVLAIGAVYLARMGF
;
A
#
# COMPACT_ATOMS: atom_id res chain seq x y z
N MET A 1 -27.35 8.89 25.08
CA MET A 1 -26.47 9.49 26.11
C MET A 1 -25.26 10.02 25.38
N ALA A 2 -24.86 11.28 25.59
CA ALA A 2 -23.60 11.77 25.05
C ALA A 2 -22.47 11.22 25.94
N THR A 3 -21.47 10.58 25.33
CA THR A 3 -20.23 10.22 26.02
C THR A 3 -19.30 11.42 26.02
N ASP A 4 -18.80 11.83 27.19
CA ASP A 4 -17.75 12.84 27.29
C ASP A 4 -16.46 12.33 26.64
N SER A 5 -16.30 12.61 25.34
CA SER A 5 -15.10 12.27 24.60
C SER A 5 -13.98 13.22 25.00
N THR A 6 -13.08 12.77 25.87
CA THR A 6 -11.90 13.52 26.34
C THR A 6 -10.86 13.84 25.25
N HIS A 7 -11.16 13.55 23.99
CA HIS A 7 -10.26 13.62 22.83
C HIS A 7 -10.74 14.72 21.86
N THR A 8 -9.81 15.49 21.31
CA THR A 8 -10.10 16.47 20.24
C THR A 8 -10.29 15.79 18.88
N GLN A 9 -10.76 16.52 17.86
CA GLN A 9 -10.80 16.01 16.47
C GLN A 9 -9.40 15.68 15.91
N SER A 10 -8.31 16.14 16.53
CA SER A 10 -6.95 15.75 16.15
C SER A 10 -6.43 14.50 16.86
N GLN A 11 -7.17 14.03 17.89
CA GLN A 11 -6.85 12.87 18.72
C GLN A 11 -7.80 11.67 18.45
N VAL A 12 -8.72 11.78 17.48
CA VAL A 12 -9.54 10.67 16.98
C VAL A 12 -9.35 10.48 15.48
N PHE A 13 -9.42 9.23 15.02
CA PHE A 13 -8.90 8.81 13.72
C PHE A 13 -9.94 8.07 12.85
N LEU A 14 -9.83 8.25 11.53
CA LEU A 14 -10.66 7.63 10.50
C LEU A 14 -9.82 6.95 9.41
N SER A 15 -10.43 6.06 8.64
CA SER A 15 -9.83 5.46 7.43
C SER A 15 -10.01 6.35 6.20
N THR A 16 -8.97 6.47 5.38
CA THR A 16 -9.01 7.08 4.03
C THR A 16 -10.06 6.50 3.08
N ARG A 17 -10.69 5.35 3.41
CA ARG A 17 -11.76 4.73 2.59
C ARG A 17 -13.13 4.69 3.29
N GLY A 18 -13.23 5.26 4.48
CA GLY A 18 -14.52 5.48 5.18
C GLY A 18 -15.15 4.25 5.87
N GLY A 19 -14.43 3.16 6.09
CA GLY A 19 -14.91 1.98 6.81
C GLY A 19 -14.65 1.97 8.33
N ASP A 20 -13.70 2.77 8.81
CA ASP A 20 -13.35 2.95 10.23
C ASP A 20 -13.41 4.46 10.58
N TYR A 21 -14.02 4.83 11.72
CA TYR A 21 -14.11 6.21 12.24
C TYR A 21 -14.02 6.25 13.77
N GLY A 22 -13.65 7.40 14.34
CA GLY A 22 -13.67 7.64 15.79
C GLY A 22 -12.69 6.79 16.61
N LEU A 23 -11.66 6.23 15.97
CA LEU A 23 -10.68 5.37 16.63
C LEU A 23 -9.70 6.20 17.47
N SER A 24 -9.19 5.61 18.57
CA SER A 24 -8.18 6.24 19.43
C SER A 24 -6.76 6.11 18.85
N PHE A 25 -5.79 6.86 19.39
CA PHE A 25 -4.39 6.77 18.97
C PHE A 25 -3.79 5.38 19.22
N GLU A 26 -3.99 4.78 20.40
CA GLU A 26 -3.59 3.38 20.68
C GLU A 26 -4.18 2.44 19.63
N THR A 27 -5.46 2.62 19.30
CA THR A 27 -6.19 1.74 18.38
C THR A 27 -5.58 1.77 16.98
N VAL A 28 -5.27 2.95 16.44
CA VAL A 28 -4.69 3.06 15.09
C VAL A 28 -3.21 2.68 15.03
N VAL A 29 -2.45 2.89 16.12
CA VAL A 29 -1.06 2.46 16.22
C VAL A 29 -0.96 0.94 16.28
N LEU A 30 -1.81 0.27 17.07
CA LEU A 30 -1.82 -1.20 17.18
C LEU A 30 -2.45 -1.89 15.97
N LYS A 31 -3.49 -1.32 15.33
CA LYS A 31 -4.04 -1.84 14.06
C LYS A 31 -3.05 -1.66 12.88
N GLY A 32 -2.44 -0.47 12.75
CA GLY A 32 -1.56 -0.09 11.63
C GLY A 32 -2.27 0.15 10.28
N LEU A 33 -3.28 -0.66 9.95
CA LEU A 33 -4.12 -0.59 8.74
C LEU A 33 -5.62 -0.65 9.12
N ALA A 34 -6.49 -0.02 8.35
CA ALA A 34 -7.94 -0.06 8.54
C ALA A 34 -8.56 -1.37 8.00
N ALA A 35 -9.77 -1.71 8.47
CA ALA A 35 -10.45 -2.95 8.10
C ALA A 35 -10.90 -2.99 6.62
N ASP A 36 -11.07 -1.83 6.00
CA ASP A 36 -11.29 -1.62 4.55
C ASP A 36 -9.98 -1.61 3.73
N GLY A 37 -8.86 -1.92 4.38
CA GLY A 37 -7.50 -1.85 3.83
C GLY A 37 -6.98 -0.43 3.59
N GLY A 38 -7.70 0.61 4.06
CA GLY A 38 -7.29 2.01 4.02
C GLY A 38 -6.31 2.39 5.12
N LEU A 39 -5.90 3.66 5.13
CA LEU A 39 -4.88 4.21 6.00
C LEU A 39 -5.51 5.16 7.03
N PHE A 40 -5.02 5.14 8.27
CA PHE A 40 -5.56 6.03 9.31
C PHE A 40 -5.06 7.47 9.19
N LEU A 41 -5.94 8.43 9.38
CA LEU A 41 -5.60 9.85 9.55
C LEU A 41 -6.50 10.50 10.62
N PRO A 42 -6.05 11.56 11.30
CA PRO A 42 -6.87 12.23 12.30
C PRO A 42 -8.07 12.91 11.64
N HIS A 43 -9.19 12.98 12.35
CA HIS A 43 -10.42 13.65 11.90
C HIS A 43 -10.17 15.12 11.49
N GLU A 44 -9.16 15.78 12.07
CA GLU A 44 -8.69 17.13 11.75
C GLU A 44 -7.18 17.27 12.00
N ILE A 45 -6.45 17.94 11.09
CA ILE A 45 -5.05 18.32 11.37
C ILE A 45 -5.07 19.54 12.32
N PRO A 46 -4.45 19.47 13.51
CA PRO A 46 -4.49 20.53 14.51
C PRO A 46 -3.74 21.78 14.03
N SER A 47 -4.28 22.97 14.31
CA SER A 47 -3.50 24.21 14.22
C SER A 47 -2.59 24.35 15.44
N ALA A 48 -1.29 24.52 15.22
CA ALA A 48 -0.29 24.66 16.28
C ALA A 48 -0.19 26.13 16.72
N THR A 49 -1.19 26.64 17.44
CA THR A 49 -1.40 28.09 17.65
C THR A 49 -0.22 28.86 18.24
N GLU A 50 0.60 28.20 19.07
CA GLU A 50 1.75 28.80 19.78
C GLU A 50 3.12 28.45 19.13
N TRP A 51 3.14 27.88 17.92
CA TRP A 51 4.34 27.21 17.37
C TRP A 51 5.61 28.07 17.35
N GLN A 52 5.50 29.39 17.17
CA GLN A 52 6.64 30.31 17.16
C GLN A 52 7.41 30.33 18.49
N SER A 53 6.76 30.01 19.61
CA SER A 53 7.39 29.87 20.92
C SER A 53 8.32 28.66 21.03
N TRP A 54 8.16 27.66 20.15
CA TRP A 54 8.92 26.42 20.17
C TRP A 54 10.33 26.55 19.56
N LYS A 55 10.73 27.76 19.11
CA LYS A 55 11.98 28.02 18.38
C LYS A 55 13.22 27.47 19.08
N ASP A 56 13.28 27.62 20.39
CA ASP A 56 14.48 27.36 21.19
C ASP A 56 14.34 26.09 22.05
N LEU A 57 13.33 25.24 21.75
CA LEU A 57 13.17 23.91 22.32
C LEU A 57 14.16 22.90 21.71
N SER A 58 14.54 21.90 22.52
CA SER A 58 15.21 20.69 22.02
C SER A 58 14.30 19.87 21.10
N TYR A 59 14.90 18.93 20.35
CA TYR A 59 14.15 18.01 19.48
C TYR A 59 13.10 17.20 20.27
N GLN A 60 13.44 16.78 21.49
CA GLN A 60 12.58 16.00 22.39
C GLN A 60 11.41 16.84 22.93
N GLU A 61 11.66 18.07 23.36
CA GLU A 61 10.60 18.98 23.82
C GLU A 61 9.66 19.37 22.67
N LEU A 62 10.21 19.63 21.48
CA LEU A 62 9.42 19.91 20.27
C LEU A 62 8.58 18.70 19.84
N ALA A 63 9.15 17.49 19.89
CA ALA A 63 8.40 16.24 19.68
C ALA A 63 7.25 16.12 20.69
N PHE A 64 7.49 16.44 21.96
CA PHE A 64 6.45 16.41 23.00
C PHE A 64 5.31 17.39 22.71
N GLN A 65 5.60 18.63 22.28
CA GLN A 65 4.56 19.59 21.89
C GLN A 65 3.73 19.05 20.71
N ILE A 66 4.39 18.63 19.63
CA ILE A 66 3.74 18.13 18.41
C ILE A 66 2.90 16.88 18.71
N PHE A 67 3.45 15.88 19.42
CA PHE A 67 2.76 14.63 19.71
C PHE A 67 1.54 14.86 20.63
N SER A 68 1.61 15.82 21.55
CA SER A 68 0.50 16.16 22.45
C SER A 68 -0.75 16.69 21.73
N LEU A 69 -0.62 17.17 20.49
CA LEU A 69 -1.77 17.59 19.67
C LEU A 69 -2.54 16.41 19.06
N TYR A 70 -1.90 15.25 18.87
CA TYR A 70 -2.47 14.05 18.25
C TYR A 70 -2.71 12.88 19.22
N ILE A 71 -2.11 12.93 20.42
CA ILE A 71 -2.22 11.92 21.46
C ILE A 71 -2.97 12.51 22.66
N SER A 72 -4.11 11.91 23.01
CA SER A 72 -4.86 12.33 24.20
C SER A 72 -4.08 12.05 25.49
N ARG A 73 -4.17 12.95 26.47
CA ARG A 73 -3.62 12.73 27.83
C ARG A 73 -4.29 11.59 28.59
N SER A 74 -5.51 11.19 28.19
CA SER A 74 -6.15 9.97 28.70
C SER A 74 -5.64 8.69 28.03
N GLU A 75 -4.99 8.78 26.86
CA GLU A 75 -4.31 7.64 26.22
C GLU A 75 -2.84 7.53 26.64
N ILE A 76 -2.09 8.64 26.72
CA ILE A 76 -0.71 8.64 27.22
C ILE A 76 -0.50 9.88 28.11
N PRO A 77 -0.24 9.70 29.42
CA PRO A 77 0.10 10.81 30.32
C PRO A 77 1.34 11.60 29.86
N ALA A 78 1.46 12.84 30.34
CA ALA A 78 2.53 13.74 29.90
C ALA A 78 3.93 13.21 30.22
N GLU A 79 4.13 12.67 31.41
CA GLU A 79 5.40 12.11 31.89
C GLU A 79 5.78 10.84 31.12
N ASP A 80 4.84 9.93 30.90
CA ASP A 80 5.04 8.72 30.07
C ASP A 80 5.43 9.07 28.63
N LEU A 81 4.75 10.05 28.02
CA LEU A 81 5.05 10.49 26.66
C LEU A 81 6.46 11.10 26.56
N GLN A 82 6.86 11.93 27.53
CA GLN A 82 8.24 12.45 27.62
C GLN A 82 9.25 11.31 27.81
N GLY A 83 8.95 10.32 28.67
CA GLY A 83 9.79 9.15 28.87
C GLY A 83 9.98 8.32 27.59
N ILE A 84 8.90 8.11 26.82
CA ILE A 84 8.94 7.43 25.51
C ILE A 84 9.81 8.22 24.53
N ILE A 85 9.58 9.53 24.39
CA ILE A 85 10.32 10.42 23.47
C ILE A 85 11.81 10.45 23.82
N ASN A 86 12.16 10.65 25.09
CA ASN A 86 13.55 10.76 25.54
C ASN A 86 14.32 9.47 25.28
N ARG A 87 13.73 8.29 25.56
CA ARG A 87 14.33 7.00 25.19
C ARG A 87 14.51 6.87 23.67
N SER A 88 13.49 7.26 22.89
CA SER A 88 13.48 7.10 21.43
C SER A 88 14.55 7.91 20.71
N TYR A 89 14.84 9.12 21.19
CA TYR A 89 15.84 9.99 20.54
C TYR A 89 17.23 9.94 21.22
N SER A 90 17.36 9.24 22.36
CA SER A 90 18.67 8.98 23.01
C SER A 90 19.60 8.03 22.22
N THR A 91 19.10 7.34 21.19
CA THR A 91 19.88 6.43 20.35
C THR A 91 20.53 7.12 19.14
N PHE A 92 20.42 8.45 19.03
CA PHE A 92 21.00 9.23 17.94
C PHE A 92 22.39 9.75 18.34
N ARG A 93 23.34 9.74 17.39
CA ARG A 93 24.74 10.11 17.63
C ARG A 93 25.02 11.62 17.58
N GLY A 94 24.10 12.41 17.01
CA GLY A 94 24.21 13.87 16.91
C GLY A 94 23.31 14.58 17.92
N ASP A 95 23.84 15.57 18.64
CA ASP A 95 23.14 16.29 19.72
C ASP A 95 21.83 16.98 19.27
N GLU A 96 21.79 17.51 18.04
CA GLU A 96 20.58 18.11 17.45
C GLU A 96 19.53 17.07 16.98
N VAL A 97 19.81 15.76 17.11
CA VAL A 97 19.08 14.59 16.56
C VAL A 97 19.01 14.57 15.02
N THR A 98 18.58 15.67 14.42
CA THR A 98 18.59 15.93 12.98
C THR A 98 19.26 17.30 12.72
N PRO A 99 20.60 17.37 12.64
CA PRO A 99 21.31 18.63 12.44
C PRO A 99 21.04 19.21 11.04
N LEU A 100 21.01 20.54 10.99
CA LEU A 100 20.93 21.31 9.74
C LEU A 100 22.32 21.86 9.36
N VAL A 101 22.82 21.45 8.20
CA VAL A 101 24.07 21.91 7.58
C VAL A 101 23.74 22.89 6.44
N GLN A 102 24.57 23.91 6.23
CA GLN A 102 24.47 24.78 5.04
C GLN A 102 25.44 24.27 3.98
N LEU A 103 24.95 23.95 2.77
CA LEU A 103 25.80 23.49 1.68
C LEU A 103 26.34 24.67 0.88
N LYS A 104 25.44 25.53 0.40
CA LYS A 104 25.78 26.68 -0.45
C LYS A 104 24.63 27.69 -0.48
N ASP A 105 24.93 28.99 -0.51
CA ASP A 105 23.94 30.05 -0.68
C ASP A 105 22.75 29.87 0.30
N ASN A 106 21.50 29.74 -0.18
CA ASN A 106 20.32 29.43 0.64
C ASN A 106 19.89 27.94 0.57
N LEU A 107 20.79 27.03 0.20
CA LEU A 107 20.57 25.57 0.17
C LEU A 107 21.21 24.92 1.40
N HIS A 108 20.38 24.21 2.15
CA HIS A 108 20.72 23.53 3.39
C HIS A 108 20.40 22.03 3.29
N LEU A 109 21.18 21.22 4.00
CA LEU A 109 21.02 19.77 4.12
C LEU A 109 20.52 19.45 5.52
N LEU A 110 19.41 18.73 5.62
CA LEU A 110 18.87 18.20 6.87
C LEU A 110 19.30 16.74 7.00
N GLU A 111 20.26 16.47 7.88
CA GLU A 111 20.83 15.13 8.05
C GLU A 111 19.92 14.28 8.94
N LEU A 112 19.23 13.31 8.33
CA LEU A 112 18.31 12.42 9.04
C LEU A 112 18.94 11.05 9.38
N PHE A 113 20.23 10.88 9.12
CA PHE A 113 20.97 9.61 9.21
C PHE A 113 21.77 9.41 10.52
N HIS A 114 21.53 10.23 11.55
CA HIS A 114 22.24 10.13 12.84
C HIS A 114 21.67 9.06 13.80
N GLY A 115 20.59 8.38 13.40
CA GLY A 115 20.00 7.27 14.15
C GLY A 115 20.77 5.93 14.03
N PRO A 116 20.41 4.91 14.82
CA PRO A 116 21.17 3.66 14.93
C PRO A 116 21.28 2.84 13.64
N SER A 117 20.37 2.96 12.67
CA SER A 117 20.47 2.28 11.38
C SER A 117 21.03 3.18 10.26
N TYR A 118 21.36 4.44 10.55
CA TYR A 118 21.94 5.41 9.60
C TYR A 118 20.98 5.83 8.47
N SER A 119 19.67 5.90 8.75
CA SER A 119 18.69 6.52 7.84
C SER A 119 17.49 7.14 8.56
N PHE A 120 16.79 8.03 7.85
CA PHE A 120 15.64 8.80 8.36
C PHE A 120 14.51 7.97 8.98
N LYS A 121 14.48 6.67 8.67
CA LYS A 121 13.47 5.74 9.19
C LYS A 121 13.62 5.52 10.69
N ASP A 122 14.82 5.73 11.25
CA ASP A 122 15.06 5.72 12.69
C ASP A 122 14.20 6.76 13.44
N CYS A 123 14.04 7.97 12.89
CA CYS A 123 13.27 9.07 13.52
C CYS A 123 11.83 8.66 13.86
N ALA A 124 11.29 7.72 13.08
CA ALA A 124 9.97 7.14 13.25
C ALA A 124 9.97 5.80 14.00
N LEU A 125 10.92 4.91 13.70
CA LEU A 125 10.89 3.52 14.19
C LEU A 125 11.43 3.36 15.61
N GLN A 126 12.34 4.25 16.06
CA GLN A 126 12.72 4.33 17.47
C GLN A 126 11.53 4.74 18.35
N PHE A 127 10.73 5.71 17.89
CA PHE A 127 9.50 6.12 18.57
C PHE A 127 8.45 5.00 18.59
N LEU A 128 8.14 4.41 17.42
CA LEU A 128 7.16 3.33 17.31
C LEU A 128 7.52 2.12 18.18
N GLY A 129 8.79 1.75 18.29
CA GLY A 129 9.20 0.62 19.15
C GLY A 129 9.03 0.87 20.64
N ASN A 130 9.41 2.05 21.13
CA ASN A 130 9.15 2.44 22.52
C ASN A 130 7.64 2.61 22.81
N LEU A 131 6.86 3.03 21.81
CA LEU A 131 5.41 3.19 21.90
C LEU A 131 4.67 1.83 21.94
N PHE A 132 5.04 0.87 21.09
CA PHE A 132 4.46 -0.49 21.14
C PHE A 132 4.71 -1.14 22.50
N GLU A 133 5.94 -1.08 23.01
CA GLU A 133 6.32 -1.63 24.32
C GLU A 133 5.49 -1.01 25.46
N TYR A 134 5.29 0.31 25.46
CA TYR A 134 4.44 0.99 26.45
C TYR A 134 2.96 0.54 26.35
N LEU A 135 2.38 0.56 25.14
CA LEU A 135 0.97 0.20 24.94
C LEU A 135 0.70 -1.27 25.30
N LEU A 136 1.62 -2.19 24.93
CA LEU A 136 1.52 -3.60 25.27
C LEU A 136 1.74 -3.85 26.76
N ALA A 137 2.68 -3.16 27.40
CA ALA A 137 2.89 -3.26 28.85
C ALA A 137 1.61 -2.89 29.63
N ARG A 138 0.93 -1.79 29.28
CA ARG A 138 -0.38 -1.44 29.85
C ARG A 138 -1.45 -2.48 29.51
N LYS A 139 -1.55 -2.89 28.24
CA LYS A 139 -2.56 -3.86 27.80
C LYS A 139 -2.39 -5.25 28.43
N ASN A 140 -1.20 -5.52 28.98
CA ASN A 140 -0.81 -6.74 29.68
C ASN A 140 -0.70 -6.57 31.20
N GLU A 141 -1.16 -5.45 31.76
CA GLU A 141 -1.31 -5.27 33.20
C GLU A 141 -2.32 -6.29 33.76
N GLY A 142 -1.95 -6.98 34.85
CA GLY A 142 -2.75 -8.05 35.43
C GLY A 142 -2.91 -9.32 34.58
N LYS A 143 -2.19 -9.47 33.46
CA LYS A 143 -2.30 -10.65 32.56
C LYS A 143 -1.05 -11.51 32.57
N GLU A 144 -1.25 -12.81 32.67
CA GLU A 144 -0.20 -13.83 32.73
C GLU A 144 -0.37 -14.90 31.65
N GLY A 145 0.70 -15.63 31.36
CA GLY A 145 0.69 -16.74 30.40
C GLY A 145 0.07 -16.36 29.04
N LYS A 146 -0.91 -17.16 28.61
CA LYS A 146 -1.56 -17.06 27.28
C LYS A 146 -2.52 -15.88 27.13
N ASP A 147 -2.90 -15.21 28.22
CA ASP A 147 -3.80 -14.05 28.17
C ASP A 147 -3.04 -12.75 27.85
N ARG A 148 -1.70 -12.79 27.87
CA ARG A 148 -0.85 -11.67 27.44
C ARG A 148 -0.95 -11.46 25.93
N HIS A 149 -1.11 -10.22 25.52
CA HIS A 149 -0.98 -9.81 24.12
C HIS A 149 0.51 -9.69 23.77
N HIS A 150 0.98 -10.61 22.93
CA HIS A 150 2.25 -10.46 22.20
C HIS A 150 1.97 -9.86 20.82
N LEU A 151 2.85 -9.00 20.31
CA LEU A 151 2.75 -8.41 18.97
C LEU A 151 3.83 -9.02 18.06
N THR A 152 3.41 -9.77 17.04
CA THR A 152 4.34 -10.30 16.04
C THR A 152 4.44 -9.34 14.87
N VAL A 153 5.47 -8.50 14.88
CA VAL A 153 5.75 -7.64 13.74
C VAL A 153 6.35 -8.46 12.60
N VAL A 154 5.79 -8.34 11.40
CA VAL A 154 6.35 -8.94 10.18
C VAL A 154 6.46 -7.87 9.09
N GLY A 155 7.61 -7.81 8.43
CA GLY A 155 7.87 -6.88 7.34
C GLY A 155 8.82 -7.44 6.29
N ALA A 156 8.82 -6.83 5.11
CA ALA A 156 9.72 -7.14 3.99
C ALA A 156 10.65 -5.95 3.74
N THR A 157 11.88 -6.20 3.25
CA THR A 157 12.82 -5.11 2.91
C THR A 157 13.77 -5.46 1.76
N SER A 158 14.20 -4.42 1.05
CA SER A 158 15.43 -4.39 0.22
C SER A 158 16.69 -4.09 1.05
N GLY A 159 16.55 -3.80 2.35
CA GLY A 159 17.64 -3.70 3.33
C GLY A 159 17.37 -2.62 4.38
N ASP A 160 17.45 -1.35 3.97
CA ASP A 160 17.38 -0.19 4.87
C ASP A 160 16.17 -0.19 5.83
N THR A 161 14.95 -0.40 5.33
CA THR A 161 13.74 -0.41 6.18
C THR A 161 13.78 -1.50 7.25
N GLY A 162 14.36 -2.66 6.95
CA GLY A 162 14.55 -3.75 7.92
C GLY A 162 15.57 -3.39 8.99
N SER A 163 16.69 -2.78 8.61
CA SER A 163 17.72 -2.34 9.57
C SER A 163 17.17 -1.36 10.61
N ALA A 164 16.33 -0.40 10.19
CA ALA A 164 15.66 0.56 11.07
C ALA A 164 14.55 -0.09 11.92
N ALA A 165 13.78 -1.02 11.36
CA ALA A 165 12.72 -1.72 12.08
C ALA A 165 13.27 -2.63 13.18
N ILE A 166 14.37 -3.34 12.91
CA ILE A 166 15.09 -4.15 13.90
C ILE A 166 15.64 -3.25 15.00
N HIS A 167 16.32 -2.15 14.66
CA HIS A 167 16.85 -1.25 15.69
C HIS A 167 15.79 -0.55 16.53
N GLY A 168 14.55 -0.39 16.03
CA GLY A 168 13.43 0.10 16.85
C GLY A 168 12.81 -0.95 17.77
N LEU A 169 12.79 -2.22 17.36
CA LEU A 169 12.05 -3.31 18.04
C LEU A 169 12.92 -4.31 18.81
N ARG A 170 14.25 -4.28 18.63
CA ARG A 170 15.16 -5.17 19.35
C ARG A 170 15.05 -5.00 20.87
N GLY A 171 14.96 -6.11 21.60
CA GLY A 171 14.81 -6.15 23.05
C GLY A 171 13.45 -5.69 23.59
N LYS A 172 12.50 -5.26 22.74
CA LYS A 172 11.20 -4.73 23.18
C LYS A 172 10.29 -5.81 23.78
N LYS A 173 9.78 -5.54 24.99
CA LYS A 173 8.93 -6.48 25.73
C LYS A 173 7.59 -6.70 25.03
N ASP A 174 7.11 -7.95 25.06
CA ASP A 174 5.86 -8.41 24.44
C ASP A 174 5.80 -8.16 22.90
N VAL A 175 6.94 -7.93 22.24
CA VAL A 175 7.07 -7.73 20.78
C VAL A 175 8.09 -8.71 20.22
N SER A 176 7.79 -9.35 19.09
CA SER A 176 8.78 -9.99 18.20
C SER A 176 8.81 -9.26 16.86
N VAL A 177 9.96 -9.25 16.18
CA VAL A 177 10.10 -8.68 14.83
C VAL A 177 10.71 -9.69 13.86
N THR A 178 10.00 -9.97 12.77
CA THR A 178 10.47 -10.80 11.66
C THR A 178 10.66 -9.96 10.42
N ILE A 179 11.89 -9.87 9.91
CA ILE A 179 12.21 -9.19 8.65
C ILE A 179 12.56 -10.22 7.57
N LEU A 180 11.71 -10.27 6.55
CA LEU A 180 11.99 -10.96 5.28
C LEU A 180 12.86 -10.06 4.41
N HIS A 181 13.91 -10.62 3.83
CA HIS A 181 14.72 -9.96 2.82
C HIS A 181 15.14 -10.96 1.73
N PRO A 182 15.28 -10.53 0.47
CA PRO A 182 15.71 -11.40 -0.61
C PRO A 182 17.18 -11.82 -0.44
N LYS A 183 17.40 -13.13 -0.40
CA LYS A 183 18.73 -13.74 -0.19
C LYS A 183 19.70 -13.29 -1.28
N GLY A 184 20.75 -12.55 -0.90
CA GLY A 184 21.77 -12.05 -1.83
C GLY A 184 21.29 -10.92 -2.77
N ARG A 185 20.18 -10.24 -2.44
CA ARG A 185 19.72 -8.97 -3.07
C ARG A 185 19.51 -7.87 -2.01
N VAL A 186 20.50 -7.69 -1.14
CA VAL A 186 20.61 -6.63 -0.13
C VAL A 186 22.08 -6.21 -0.07
N SER A 187 22.39 -4.92 0.15
CA SER A 187 23.80 -4.51 0.26
C SER A 187 24.47 -5.19 1.47
N PRO A 188 25.75 -5.59 1.39
CA PRO A 188 26.41 -6.32 2.48
C PRO A 188 26.31 -5.62 3.84
N ILE A 189 26.39 -4.29 3.84
CA ILE A 189 26.30 -3.50 5.07
C ILE A 189 24.89 -3.46 5.66
N GLN A 190 23.85 -3.39 4.82
CA GLN A 190 22.45 -3.43 5.26
C GLN A 190 22.07 -4.84 5.76
N GLU A 191 22.56 -5.90 5.09
CA GLU A 191 22.41 -7.27 5.58
C GLU A 191 23.10 -7.46 6.94
N LEU A 192 24.30 -6.90 7.12
CA LEU A 192 25.03 -6.95 8.39
C LEU A 192 24.31 -6.20 9.52
N GLN A 193 23.79 -4.99 9.27
CA GLN A 193 23.00 -4.24 10.25
C GLN A 193 21.75 -5.01 10.72
N MET A 194 21.15 -5.85 9.86
CA MET A 194 20.00 -6.69 10.22
C MET A 194 20.44 -7.98 10.95
N THR A 195 21.38 -8.71 10.36
CA THR A 195 21.69 -10.10 10.75
C THR A 195 22.62 -10.22 11.95
N THR A 196 23.42 -9.21 12.27
CA THR A 196 24.28 -9.19 13.48
C THR A 196 23.50 -8.85 14.76
N CYS A 197 22.24 -8.40 14.64
CA CYS A 197 21.35 -8.21 15.78
C CYS A 197 20.85 -9.56 16.30
N THR A 198 21.45 -10.03 17.39
CA THR A 198 21.21 -11.36 17.99
C THR A 198 20.19 -11.38 19.15
N ASP A 199 19.61 -10.23 19.50
CA ASP A 199 18.58 -10.06 20.55
C ASP A 199 17.41 -11.05 20.37
N ALA A 200 16.97 -11.71 21.45
CA ALA A 200 16.10 -12.90 21.37
C ALA A 200 14.79 -12.72 20.58
N ASN A 201 14.23 -11.50 20.51
CA ASN A 201 12.96 -11.21 19.85
C ASN A 201 13.06 -10.78 18.37
N VAL A 202 14.28 -10.75 17.81
CA VAL A 202 14.56 -10.38 16.42
C VAL A 202 14.74 -11.63 15.56
N HIS A 203 14.15 -11.63 14.37
CA HIS A 203 14.17 -12.76 13.44
C HIS A 203 14.45 -12.25 12.01
N ASN A 204 15.44 -12.81 11.34
CA ASN A 204 15.80 -12.46 9.96
C ASN A 204 15.59 -13.67 9.06
N LEU A 205 14.78 -13.50 8.01
CA LEU A 205 14.47 -14.56 7.05
C LEU A 205 15.03 -14.18 5.67
N ALA A 206 16.03 -14.94 5.22
CA ALA A 206 16.61 -14.82 3.89
C ALA A 206 15.77 -15.62 2.88
N VAL A 207 14.85 -14.94 2.20
CA VAL A 207 13.92 -15.55 1.25
C VAL A 207 14.62 -15.81 -0.08
N THR A 208 14.52 -17.03 -0.59
CA THR A 208 15.05 -17.41 -1.90
C THR A 208 14.13 -16.87 -3.01
N GLY A 209 14.28 -15.58 -3.34
CA GLY A 209 13.42 -14.86 -4.29
C GLY A 209 13.85 -13.40 -4.51
N THR A 210 12.87 -12.52 -4.69
CA THR A 210 12.98 -11.06 -4.89
C THR A 210 12.41 -10.26 -3.70
N PHE A 211 12.55 -8.93 -3.73
CA PHE A 211 11.87 -8.07 -2.76
C PHE A 211 10.35 -8.12 -2.91
N ASP A 212 9.82 -8.22 -4.13
CA ASP A 212 8.38 -8.34 -4.38
C ASP A 212 7.82 -9.66 -3.84
N ASP A 213 8.55 -10.78 -3.99
CA ASP A 213 8.20 -12.06 -3.34
C ASP A 213 8.12 -11.91 -1.81
N CYS A 214 9.09 -11.21 -1.20
CA CYS A 214 9.06 -10.93 0.24
C CYS A 214 7.81 -10.11 0.61
N GLN A 215 7.43 -9.11 -0.19
CA GLN A 215 6.21 -8.35 0.05
C GLN A 215 4.94 -9.20 -0.10
N ASP A 216 4.87 -10.08 -1.10
CA ASP A 216 3.70 -10.91 -1.37
C ASP A 216 3.52 -12.01 -0.33
N ILE A 217 4.62 -12.58 0.18
CA ILE A 217 4.58 -13.43 1.39
C ILE A 217 4.01 -12.65 2.58
N VAL A 218 4.47 -11.42 2.83
CA VAL A 218 3.93 -10.60 3.94
C VAL A 218 2.44 -10.31 3.73
N LYS A 219 2.00 -9.97 2.52
CA LYS A 219 0.57 -9.78 2.19
C LYS A 219 -0.24 -11.06 2.43
N ALA A 220 0.29 -12.24 2.09
CA ALA A 220 -0.36 -13.52 2.32
C ALA A 220 -0.48 -13.86 3.82
N LEU A 221 0.56 -13.61 4.62
CA LEU A 221 0.53 -13.78 6.08
C LEU A 221 -0.52 -12.88 6.75
N PHE A 222 -0.59 -11.60 6.35
CA PHE A 222 -1.64 -10.68 6.82
C PHE A 222 -3.04 -11.06 6.31
N GLY A 223 -3.15 -11.78 5.19
CA GLY A 223 -4.41 -12.30 4.66
C GLY A 223 -4.92 -13.58 5.33
N ASP A 224 -4.06 -14.33 6.04
CA ASP A 224 -4.41 -15.61 6.64
C ASP A 224 -5.06 -15.46 8.04
N PRO A 225 -6.32 -15.89 8.23
CA PRO A 225 -6.97 -15.86 9.53
C PRO A 225 -6.26 -16.71 10.59
N GLU A 226 -5.61 -17.82 10.20
CA GLU A 226 -4.91 -18.72 11.13
C GLU A 226 -3.65 -18.06 11.71
N THR A 227 -2.85 -17.41 10.85
CA THR A 227 -1.69 -16.60 11.27
C THR A 227 -2.12 -15.43 12.15
N ASN A 228 -3.14 -14.66 11.74
CA ASN A 228 -3.62 -13.53 12.53
C ASN A 228 -4.19 -13.94 13.90
N ALA A 229 -4.89 -15.08 13.96
CA ALA A 229 -5.43 -15.62 15.21
C ALA A 229 -4.32 -16.09 16.17
N SER A 230 -3.25 -16.71 15.66
CA SER A 230 -2.17 -17.28 16.47
C SER A 230 -1.08 -16.27 16.86
N LEU A 231 -0.56 -15.50 15.90
CA LEU A 231 0.62 -14.65 16.09
C LEU A 231 0.31 -13.18 16.43
N LYS A 232 -0.92 -12.72 16.19
CA LYS A 232 -1.32 -11.29 16.32
C LYS A 232 -0.39 -10.37 15.51
N LEU A 233 -0.48 -10.46 14.19
CA LEU A 233 0.43 -9.76 13.29
C LEU A 233 0.31 -8.23 13.41
N GLY A 234 1.45 -7.54 13.43
CA GLY A 234 1.57 -6.08 13.43
C GLY A 234 2.43 -5.56 12.28
N ALA A 235 2.08 -4.40 11.71
CA ALA A 235 2.82 -3.80 10.60
C ALA A 235 3.65 -2.57 11.06
N VAL A 236 4.98 -2.64 10.86
CA VAL A 236 5.91 -1.49 10.94
C VAL A 236 6.06 -0.71 9.63
N ASN A 237 5.32 -1.12 8.59
CA ASN A 237 5.37 -0.52 7.26
C ASN A 237 5.09 0.99 7.30
N SER A 238 5.45 1.71 6.23
CA SER A 238 5.31 3.18 6.09
C SER A 238 3.89 3.73 6.28
N ILE A 239 2.89 2.86 6.45
CA ILE A 239 1.48 3.16 6.66
C ILE A 239 1.11 3.48 8.12
N ASN A 240 1.88 3.07 9.14
CA ASN A 240 1.48 3.30 10.54
C ASN A 240 1.53 4.81 10.86
N PHE A 241 0.43 5.39 11.39
CA PHE A 241 0.31 6.85 11.57
C PHE A 241 1.37 7.43 12.52
N SER A 242 1.80 6.67 13.53
CA SER A 242 2.89 7.05 14.44
C SER A 242 4.19 7.43 13.71
N ARG A 243 4.45 6.81 12.54
CA ARG A 243 5.62 7.13 11.72
C ARG A 243 5.50 8.52 11.11
N ILE A 244 4.35 8.84 10.52
CA ILE A 244 4.07 10.17 9.96
C ILE A 244 4.16 11.23 11.07
N LEU A 245 3.55 10.97 12.22
CA LEU A 245 3.59 11.85 13.39
C LEU A 245 5.02 12.17 13.84
N ALA A 246 5.88 11.15 13.98
CA ALA A 246 7.27 11.33 14.37
C ALA A 246 8.10 12.10 13.32
N GLN A 247 7.75 12.00 12.04
CA GLN A 247 8.41 12.71 10.95
C GLN A 247 8.05 14.21 10.88
N ILE A 248 6.93 14.66 11.48
CA ILE A 248 6.56 16.09 11.53
C ILE A 248 7.62 16.91 12.28
N VAL A 249 8.26 16.31 13.29
CA VAL A 249 9.17 17.00 14.21
C VAL A 249 10.35 17.64 13.50
N TYR A 250 11.00 16.95 12.57
CA TYR A 250 12.20 17.48 11.91
C TYR A 250 11.90 18.61 10.92
N TYR A 251 10.67 18.75 10.41
CA TYR A 251 10.26 19.93 9.62
C TYR A 251 10.24 21.20 10.49
N PHE A 252 9.61 21.16 11.66
CA PHE A 252 9.70 22.26 12.63
C PHE A 252 11.13 22.46 13.14
N HIS A 253 11.86 21.38 13.50
CA HIS A 253 13.21 21.49 14.07
C HIS A 253 14.19 22.14 13.09
N SER A 254 14.16 21.73 11.82
CA SER A 254 15.00 22.28 10.76
C SER A 254 14.65 23.73 10.43
N TYR A 255 13.37 24.09 10.41
CA TYR A 255 12.91 25.47 10.27
C TYR A 255 13.45 26.38 11.38
N PHE A 256 13.34 25.95 12.64
CA PHE A 256 13.90 26.70 13.77
C PHE A 256 15.43 26.71 13.74
N SER A 257 16.08 25.60 13.36
CA SER A 257 17.53 25.54 13.17
C SER A 257 18.01 26.56 12.15
N LEU A 258 17.29 26.72 11.02
CA LEU A 258 17.56 27.78 10.05
C LEU A 258 17.36 29.18 10.66
N ALA A 259 16.27 29.41 11.40
CA ALA A 259 15.99 30.68 12.09
C ALA A 259 16.87 30.93 13.34
N ARG A 260 17.69 29.97 13.78
CA ARG A 260 18.74 30.11 14.81
C ARG A 260 20.13 30.35 14.17
N LYS A 261 20.44 29.67 13.06
CA LYS A 261 21.75 29.69 12.40
C LYS A 261 21.90 30.80 11.34
N SER A 262 20.81 31.27 10.74
CA SER A 262 20.81 32.35 9.73
C SER A 262 20.72 33.74 10.34
N SER A 263 21.41 34.71 9.73
CA SER A 263 21.32 36.14 10.05
C SER A 263 20.23 36.90 9.27
N THR A 264 19.68 36.28 8.21
CA THR A 264 18.70 36.90 7.31
C THR A 264 17.30 36.34 7.50
N PHE A 265 17.17 35.03 7.77
CA PHE A 265 15.91 34.30 7.88
C PHE A 265 15.32 34.38 9.29
N LYS A 266 14.00 34.58 9.39
CA LYS A 266 13.26 34.84 10.63
C LYS A 266 12.06 33.90 10.76
N VAL A 267 11.60 33.70 11.99
CA VAL A 267 10.34 32.99 12.25
C VAL A 267 9.18 33.80 11.65
N GLY A 268 8.46 33.19 10.71
CA GLY A 268 7.46 33.83 9.85
C GLY A 268 7.85 33.83 8.36
N ASP A 269 9.15 33.78 8.03
CA ASP A 269 9.63 33.70 6.65
C ASP A 269 9.35 32.29 6.08
N LYS A 270 9.13 32.20 4.76
CA LYS A 270 8.83 30.95 4.06
C LYS A 270 10.09 30.13 3.75
N VAL A 271 9.98 28.81 3.86
CA VAL A 271 11.01 27.84 3.39
C VAL A 271 10.44 26.90 2.31
N ARG A 272 11.31 26.36 1.44
CA ARG A 272 10.99 25.21 0.58
C ARG A 272 11.64 23.95 1.15
N PHE A 273 10.88 22.86 1.24
CA PHE A 273 11.42 21.55 1.60
C PHE A 273 11.52 20.68 0.36
N VAL A 274 12.64 19.97 0.20
CA VAL A 274 12.89 19.09 -0.96
C VAL A 274 13.19 17.69 -0.45
N VAL A 275 12.39 16.72 -0.89
CA VAL A 275 12.32 15.41 -0.25
C VAL A 275 12.53 14.29 -1.27
N PRO A 276 13.60 13.48 -1.15
CA PRO A 276 13.76 12.24 -1.89
C PRO A 276 12.60 11.28 -1.56
N THR A 277 11.66 11.13 -2.49
CA THR A 277 10.32 10.59 -2.20
C THR A 277 10.04 9.31 -2.98
N GLY A 278 10.09 8.18 -2.27
CA GLY A 278 9.43 6.94 -2.68
C GLY A 278 8.00 6.90 -2.13
N ASN A 279 7.80 6.22 -0.99
CA ASN A 279 6.51 5.89 -0.38
C ASN A 279 5.69 7.05 0.28
N PHE A 280 5.93 8.31 -0.13
CA PHE A 280 5.26 9.57 0.25
C PHE A 280 5.21 9.97 1.75
N GLY A 281 5.50 9.07 2.68
CA GLY A 281 5.28 9.30 4.12
C GLY A 281 6.10 10.45 4.72
N ASP A 282 7.31 10.68 4.19
CA ASP A 282 8.19 11.77 4.59
C ASP A 282 7.61 13.14 4.22
N ILE A 283 7.44 13.40 2.92
CA ILE A 283 6.87 14.67 2.45
C ILE A 283 5.42 14.89 2.89
N LEU A 284 4.67 13.82 3.20
CA LEU A 284 3.37 13.91 3.86
C LEU A 284 3.48 14.48 5.28
N ALA A 285 4.51 14.12 6.05
CA ALA A 285 4.74 14.75 7.35
C ALA A 285 5.09 16.25 7.20
N GLY A 286 5.78 16.62 6.13
CA GLY A 286 5.96 18.03 5.74
C GLY A 286 4.62 18.72 5.42
N TYR A 287 3.69 18.04 4.76
CA TYR A 287 2.34 18.54 4.52
C TYR A 287 1.54 18.70 5.81
N PHE A 288 1.65 17.77 6.76
CA PHE A 288 1.07 17.93 8.09
C PHE A 288 1.67 19.15 8.81
N ALA A 289 2.99 19.35 8.78
CA ALA A 289 3.64 20.54 9.35
C ALA A 289 3.14 21.85 8.72
N THR A 290 3.04 21.91 7.39
CA THR A 290 2.45 23.05 6.67
C THR A 290 1.00 23.31 7.10
N ARG A 291 0.18 22.25 7.19
CA ARG A 291 -1.24 22.33 7.61
C ARG A 291 -1.42 22.70 9.08
N MET A 292 -0.43 22.42 9.94
CA MET A 292 -0.38 22.88 11.33
C MET A 292 -0.05 24.38 11.48
N GLY A 293 0.50 25.02 10.43
CA GLY A 293 0.83 26.45 10.42
C GLY A 293 2.30 26.80 10.14
N LEU A 294 3.17 25.82 9.84
CA LEU A 294 4.56 26.08 9.46
C LEU A 294 4.60 26.81 8.09
N PRO A 295 5.28 27.96 7.95
CA PRO A 295 5.30 28.73 6.71
C PRO A 295 6.21 28.06 5.67
N VAL A 296 5.61 27.18 4.88
CA VAL A 296 6.23 26.49 3.75
C VAL A 296 5.73 27.13 2.45
N ASP A 297 6.65 27.43 1.52
CA ASP A 297 6.29 27.88 0.17
C ASP A 297 5.89 26.71 -0.73
N LYS A 298 6.74 25.67 -0.75
CA LYS A 298 6.53 24.42 -1.48
C LYS A 298 7.13 23.22 -0.75
N LEU A 299 6.46 22.09 -0.94
CA LEU A 299 6.98 20.75 -0.73
C LEU A 299 7.36 20.16 -2.09
N VAL A 300 8.66 20.01 -2.36
CA VAL A 300 9.19 19.54 -3.65
C VAL A 300 9.45 18.04 -3.58
N ILE A 301 8.70 17.29 -4.36
CA ILE A 301 8.79 15.83 -4.48
C ILE A 301 9.94 15.51 -5.44
N ALA A 302 11.07 15.03 -4.91
CA ALA A 302 12.18 14.57 -5.73
C ALA A 302 12.06 13.05 -5.95
N THR A 303 11.68 12.63 -7.16
CA THR A 303 11.65 11.22 -7.56
C THR A 303 12.92 10.83 -8.30
N ASN A 304 13.28 9.54 -8.24
CA ASN A 304 14.23 8.95 -9.18
C ASN A 304 13.51 8.65 -10.51
N GLU A 305 13.99 7.69 -11.29
CA GLU A 305 13.38 7.33 -12.57
C GLU A 305 11.98 6.70 -12.47
N ASN A 306 11.56 6.21 -11.30
CA ASN A 306 10.23 5.66 -11.02
C ASN A 306 9.21 6.77 -10.69
N ASP A 307 8.96 7.61 -11.69
CA ASP A 307 8.41 8.95 -11.53
C ASP A 307 6.87 9.03 -11.40
N ILE A 308 6.20 8.00 -10.87
CA ILE A 308 4.72 7.95 -10.79
C ILE A 308 4.08 9.17 -10.11
N LEU A 309 4.76 9.75 -9.12
CA LEU A 309 4.33 10.98 -8.47
C LEU A 309 4.50 12.19 -9.41
N ASP A 310 5.66 12.37 -10.03
CA ASP A 310 5.90 13.49 -10.96
C ASP A 310 4.96 13.43 -12.19
N ARG A 311 4.69 12.23 -12.71
CA ARG A 311 3.66 12.01 -13.75
C ARG A 311 2.26 12.45 -13.29
N PHE A 312 1.88 12.20 -12.04
CA PHE A 312 0.63 12.72 -11.47
C PHE A 312 0.63 14.25 -11.37
N TRP A 313 1.67 14.87 -10.84
CA TRP A 313 1.72 16.34 -10.72
C TRP A 313 1.72 17.05 -12.09
N LYS A 314 2.23 16.39 -13.14
CA LYS A 314 2.18 16.87 -14.53
C LYS A 314 0.82 16.66 -15.20
N SER A 315 0.13 15.54 -14.98
CA SER A 315 -1.02 15.10 -15.80
C SER A 315 -2.34 14.83 -15.07
N GLY A 316 -2.34 14.72 -13.73
CA GLY A 316 -3.46 14.25 -12.92
C GLY A 316 -3.70 12.73 -12.97
N LYS A 317 -2.93 11.98 -13.75
CA LYS A 317 -3.01 10.52 -13.85
C LYS A 317 -2.06 9.85 -12.86
N TYR A 318 -2.54 8.84 -12.14
CA TYR A 318 -1.73 8.01 -11.25
C TYR A 318 -1.69 6.58 -11.80
N GLU A 319 -0.72 6.31 -12.66
CA GLU A 319 -0.64 5.11 -13.50
C GLU A 319 0.68 4.36 -13.23
N LYS A 320 0.59 3.07 -12.89
CA LYS A 320 1.75 2.19 -12.77
C LYS A 320 2.47 2.09 -14.12
N GLN A 321 3.80 2.10 -14.08
CA GLN A 321 4.64 1.79 -15.23
C GLN A 321 5.69 0.77 -14.78
N PRO A 322 5.37 -0.55 -14.84
CA PRO A 322 6.35 -1.59 -14.61
C PRO A 322 7.35 -1.62 -15.76
N ALA A 323 8.62 -1.83 -15.44
CA ALA A 323 9.68 -2.00 -16.42
C ALA A 323 9.90 -3.50 -16.66
N LYS A 324 10.34 -3.88 -17.86
CA LYS A 324 10.57 -5.30 -18.21
C LYS A 324 11.86 -5.50 -19.00
N GLY A 325 12.47 -6.67 -18.82
CA GLY A 325 13.70 -7.04 -19.53
C GLY A 325 14.81 -6.00 -19.32
N PRO A 326 15.53 -5.56 -20.38
CA PRO A 326 16.61 -4.59 -20.26
C PRO A 326 16.19 -3.21 -19.69
N GLU A 327 14.92 -2.81 -19.83
CA GLU A 327 14.45 -1.51 -19.32
C GLU A 327 14.27 -1.49 -17.80
N ALA A 328 14.17 -2.66 -17.16
CA ALA A 328 14.13 -2.80 -15.71
C ALA A 328 15.52 -2.72 -15.06
N GLN A 329 16.59 -2.90 -15.83
CA GLN A 329 17.96 -3.00 -15.31
C GLN A 329 18.54 -1.61 -15.03
N GLY A 330 19.16 -1.47 -13.85
CA GLY A 330 19.82 -0.26 -13.38
C GLY A 330 20.41 -0.47 -11.99
N GLY A 331 20.83 0.60 -11.31
CA GLY A 331 21.48 0.50 -10.00
C GLY A 331 22.73 -0.40 -9.98
N LEU A 332 23.05 -0.98 -8.82
CA LEU A 332 24.30 -1.74 -8.59
C LEU A 332 24.10 -2.92 -7.61
N GLU A 333 24.59 -4.12 -7.97
CA GLU A 333 24.43 -5.32 -7.13
C GLU A 333 25.02 -5.21 -5.73
N VAL A 334 26.14 -4.48 -5.59
CA VAL A 334 26.79 -4.24 -4.29
C VAL A 334 25.92 -3.41 -3.34
N ASP A 335 25.01 -2.60 -3.89
CA ASP A 335 24.03 -1.80 -3.13
C ASP A 335 22.69 -2.54 -2.95
N GLY A 336 22.64 -3.83 -3.31
CA GLY A 336 21.49 -4.73 -3.11
C GLY A 336 20.57 -4.89 -4.32
N VAL A 337 20.87 -4.23 -5.43
CA VAL A 337 20.01 -4.15 -6.63
C VAL A 337 20.20 -5.38 -7.52
N LYS A 338 19.13 -6.10 -7.88
CA LYS A 338 19.17 -7.27 -8.77
C LYS A 338 17.84 -7.48 -9.48
N ALA A 339 17.84 -7.24 -10.79
CA ALA A 339 16.67 -7.17 -11.63
C ALA A 339 15.68 -8.34 -11.51
N HIS A 340 14.42 -8.01 -11.79
CA HIS A 340 13.31 -8.93 -11.94
C HIS A 340 12.59 -8.67 -13.27
N GLU A 341 12.11 -9.72 -13.93
CA GLU A 341 11.64 -9.65 -15.32
C GLU A 341 10.32 -8.87 -15.48
N GLU A 342 9.55 -8.70 -14.39
CA GLU A 342 8.26 -7.99 -14.37
C GLU A 342 8.17 -6.85 -13.32
N GLY A 343 9.31 -6.29 -12.92
CA GLY A 343 9.43 -5.42 -11.74
C GLY A 343 9.22 -3.91 -11.93
N VAL A 344 9.73 -3.19 -10.94
CA VAL A 344 10.03 -1.75 -10.99
C VAL A 344 11.32 -1.51 -11.80
N LYS A 345 11.56 -0.29 -12.31
CA LYS A 345 12.91 0.02 -12.83
C LYS A 345 13.86 0.15 -11.65
N GLU A 346 14.99 -0.53 -11.72
CA GLU A 346 16.05 -0.39 -10.73
C GLU A 346 16.87 0.89 -10.95
N THR A 347 17.27 1.55 -9.86
CA THR A 347 18.10 2.76 -9.88
C THR A 347 19.23 2.69 -8.84
N LEU A 348 20.11 3.69 -8.83
CA LEU A 348 21.08 3.90 -7.75
C LEU A 348 20.42 4.26 -6.40
N SER A 349 19.10 4.42 -6.36
CA SER A 349 18.33 4.85 -5.18
C SER A 349 17.23 3.85 -4.80
N PRO A 350 17.56 2.58 -4.47
CA PRO A 350 16.61 1.48 -4.34
C PRO A 350 15.63 1.58 -3.16
N ALA A 351 15.76 2.57 -2.26
CA ALA A 351 14.73 2.86 -1.26
C ALA A 351 13.58 3.74 -1.81
N MET A 352 13.73 4.24 -3.05
CA MET A 352 12.75 5.06 -3.78
C MET A 352 12.14 4.35 -5.00
N ASP A 353 12.66 3.18 -5.40
CA ASP A 353 12.12 2.39 -6.51
C ASP A 353 10.73 1.81 -6.15
N ILE A 354 9.67 2.46 -6.64
CA ILE A 354 8.27 2.11 -6.33
C ILE A 354 7.35 2.12 -7.57
N LEU A 355 6.52 1.07 -7.71
CA LEU A 355 5.39 1.07 -8.65
C LEU A 355 4.17 1.84 -8.14
N VAL A 356 4.01 1.93 -6.82
CA VAL A 356 2.91 2.64 -6.13
C VAL A 356 3.46 3.24 -4.83
N SER A 357 3.16 4.51 -4.60
CA SER A 357 3.51 5.21 -3.37
C SER A 357 2.41 5.05 -2.30
N SER A 358 2.71 4.34 -1.20
CA SER A 358 1.69 3.95 -0.20
C SER A 358 0.98 5.13 0.47
N ASN A 359 1.71 6.14 0.95
CA ASN A 359 1.08 7.25 1.69
C ASN A 359 0.42 8.31 0.79
N PHE A 360 0.54 8.21 -0.53
CA PHE A 360 -0.15 9.13 -1.44
C PHE A 360 -1.68 9.05 -1.28
N GLU A 361 -2.21 7.88 -0.88
CA GLU A 361 -3.61 7.68 -0.47
C GLU A 361 -4.09 8.69 0.60
N ARG A 362 -3.24 9.06 1.57
CA ARG A 362 -3.60 10.05 2.60
C ARG A 362 -3.72 11.46 2.02
N LEU A 363 -2.84 11.86 1.09
CA LEU A 363 -2.95 13.15 0.42
C LEU A 363 -4.19 13.19 -0.51
N LEU A 364 -4.43 12.11 -1.26
CA LEU A 364 -5.62 11.98 -2.10
C LEU A 364 -6.91 12.19 -1.29
N TRP A 365 -6.98 11.67 -0.06
CA TRP A 365 -8.11 11.92 0.83
C TRP A 365 -8.26 13.40 1.21
N PHE A 366 -7.17 14.09 1.60
CA PHE A 366 -7.25 15.52 1.91
C PHE A 366 -7.63 16.37 0.68
N LEU A 367 -7.14 16.03 -0.51
CA LEU A 367 -7.52 16.73 -1.74
C LEU A 367 -8.98 16.48 -2.14
N ALA A 368 -9.48 15.25 -1.98
CA ALA A 368 -10.88 14.92 -2.21
C ALA A 368 -11.81 15.57 -1.16
N TYR A 369 -11.37 15.67 0.09
CA TYR A 369 -12.08 16.39 1.17
C TYR A 369 -12.14 17.90 0.90
N GLU A 370 -11.01 18.51 0.51
CA GLU A 370 -10.96 19.93 0.11
C GLU A 370 -11.89 20.22 -1.07
N PHE A 371 -11.96 19.31 -2.05
CA PHE A 371 -12.87 19.42 -3.20
C PHE A 371 -14.33 19.27 -2.78
N ALA A 372 -14.69 18.23 -2.01
CA ALA A 372 -16.06 18.04 -1.50
C ALA A 372 -16.55 19.23 -0.67
N ALA A 373 -15.67 19.82 0.17
CA ALA A 373 -15.99 20.99 0.98
C ALA A 373 -16.37 22.24 0.15
N THR A 374 -16.01 22.32 -1.14
CA THR A 374 -16.45 23.42 -2.03
C THR A 374 -17.95 23.43 -2.30
N VAL A 375 -18.64 22.28 -2.10
CA VAL A 375 -20.10 22.15 -2.25
C VAL A 375 -20.84 22.81 -1.06
N GLY A 376 -20.15 23.12 0.04
CA GLY A 376 -20.74 23.79 1.21
C GLY A 376 -21.58 22.89 2.11
N MET A 377 -21.49 21.56 1.93
CA MET A 377 -22.12 20.57 2.81
C MET A 377 -21.31 20.33 4.09
N ASP A 378 -21.91 19.61 5.05
CA ASP A 378 -21.32 19.38 6.37
C ASP A 378 -20.07 18.48 6.36
N VAL A 379 -19.39 18.45 7.51
CA VAL A 379 -18.12 17.73 7.70
C VAL A 379 -18.28 16.20 7.59
N GLU A 380 -19.43 15.63 7.93
CA GLU A 380 -19.67 14.19 7.80
C GLU A 380 -19.85 13.81 6.34
N PHE A 381 -20.64 14.57 5.58
CA PHE A 381 -20.75 14.43 4.13
C PHE A 381 -19.38 14.55 3.44
N ASN A 382 -18.61 15.59 3.75
CA ASN A 382 -17.30 15.83 3.12
C ASN A 382 -16.30 14.69 3.42
N ARG A 383 -16.29 14.17 4.66
CA ARG A 383 -15.46 13.00 5.04
C ARG A 383 -15.88 11.73 4.29
N LYS A 384 -17.18 11.50 4.16
CA LYS A 384 -17.77 10.34 3.46
C LYS A 384 -17.47 10.37 1.96
N GLN A 385 -17.68 11.51 1.31
CA GLN A 385 -17.38 11.70 -0.12
C GLN A 385 -15.89 11.48 -0.41
N ALA A 386 -15.00 12.04 0.42
CA ALA A 386 -13.55 11.83 0.29
C ALA A 386 -13.16 10.35 0.42
N GLY A 387 -13.79 9.61 1.34
CA GLY A 387 -13.58 8.18 1.49
C GLY A 387 -14.05 7.35 0.28
N GLN A 388 -15.21 7.69 -0.28
CA GLN A 388 -15.78 7.02 -1.45
C GLN A 388 -14.95 7.26 -2.73
N GLU A 389 -14.47 8.49 -2.92
CA GLU A 389 -13.63 8.86 -4.06
C GLU A 389 -12.29 8.12 -4.02
N VAL A 390 -11.60 8.13 -2.87
CA VAL A 390 -10.33 7.41 -2.66
C VAL A 390 -10.50 5.90 -2.81
N ALA A 391 -11.58 5.31 -2.27
CA ALA A 391 -11.88 3.90 -2.47
C ALA A 391 -12.09 3.54 -3.95
N THR A 392 -12.67 4.45 -4.74
CA THR A 392 -12.89 4.27 -6.17
C THR A 392 -11.58 4.36 -6.97
N TRP A 393 -10.76 5.39 -6.73
CA TRP A 393 -9.44 5.53 -7.34
C TRP A 393 -8.51 4.33 -7.06
N LEU A 394 -8.55 3.79 -5.84
CA LEU A 394 -7.69 2.65 -5.46
C LEU A 394 -8.24 1.30 -5.94
N LYS A 395 -9.55 1.15 -6.12
CA LYS A 395 -10.15 0.03 -6.86
C LYS A 395 -9.67 0.03 -8.30
N ASP A 396 -9.64 1.19 -8.95
CA ASP A 396 -9.12 1.35 -10.31
C ASP A 396 -7.61 1.10 -10.39
N LEU A 397 -6.81 1.63 -9.45
CA LEU A 397 -5.38 1.31 -9.35
C LEU A 397 -5.09 -0.20 -9.23
N LYS A 398 -5.98 -0.94 -8.53
CA LYS A 398 -5.88 -2.39 -8.36
C LYS A 398 -6.29 -3.17 -9.62
N VAL A 399 -7.38 -2.76 -10.28
CA VAL A 399 -7.99 -3.52 -11.40
C VAL A 399 -7.48 -3.09 -12.78
N LYS A 400 -7.30 -1.78 -13.01
CA LYS A 400 -6.90 -1.18 -14.29
C LYS A 400 -5.40 -0.84 -14.36
N GLY A 401 -4.70 -0.87 -13.22
CA GLY A 401 -3.29 -0.48 -13.10
C GLY A 401 -3.06 1.02 -12.87
N GLY A 402 -4.11 1.84 -12.88
CA GLY A 402 -4.04 3.27 -12.62
C GLY A 402 -5.41 3.93 -12.56
N PHE A 403 -5.44 5.23 -12.26
CA PHE A 403 -6.64 6.06 -12.30
C PHE A 403 -6.33 7.48 -12.80
N GLY A 404 -7.39 8.20 -13.18
CA GLY A 404 -7.35 9.60 -13.61
C GLY A 404 -7.39 9.82 -15.12
N PRO A 405 -7.20 11.07 -15.60
CA PRO A 405 -6.84 12.24 -14.80
C PRO A 405 -7.90 12.59 -13.74
N VAL A 406 -7.47 12.92 -12.53
CA VAL A 406 -8.37 13.47 -11.50
C VAL A 406 -8.92 14.83 -11.93
N TYR A 407 -10.02 15.27 -11.30
CA TYR A 407 -10.61 16.59 -11.54
C TYR A 407 -9.57 17.71 -11.48
N VAL A 408 -9.70 18.69 -12.38
CA VAL A 408 -8.69 19.75 -12.55
C VAL A 408 -8.44 20.54 -11.26
N ASP A 409 -9.47 20.72 -10.42
CA ASP A 409 -9.36 21.43 -9.14
C ASP A 409 -8.68 20.62 -8.04
N VAL A 410 -8.81 19.28 -8.06
CA VAL A 410 -8.05 18.36 -7.19
C VAL A 410 -6.55 18.46 -7.53
N LEU A 411 -6.21 18.41 -8.82
CA LEU A 411 -4.84 18.58 -9.30
C LEU A 411 -4.31 20.01 -9.02
N ASN A 412 -5.13 21.04 -9.18
CA ASN A 412 -4.76 22.41 -8.87
C ASN A 412 -4.54 22.62 -7.37
N SER A 413 -5.33 22.01 -6.47
CA SER A 413 -5.06 22.07 -5.03
C SER A 413 -3.75 21.38 -4.67
N ALA A 414 -3.45 20.22 -5.27
CA ALA A 414 -2.15 19.56 -5.12
C ALA A 414 -0.97 20.45 -5.56
N ARG A 415 -1.15 21.20 -6.66
CA ARG A 415 -0.15 22.16 -7.19
C ARG A 415 0.01 23.44 -6.36
N LYS A 416 -0.94 23.78 -5.47
CA LYS A 416 -0.76 24.92 -4.53
C LYS A 416 0.40 24.66 -3.58
N THR A 417 0.40 23.50 -2.91
CA THR A 417 1.36 23.17 -1.85
C THR A 417 2.61 22.45 -2.36
N PHE A 418 2.52 21.68 -3.45
CA PHE A 418 3.61 20.82 -3.92
C PHE A 418 4.16 21.22 -5.31
N GLU A 419 5.44 20.91 -5.54
CA GLU A 419 6.10 20.79 -6.84
C GLU A 419 6.66 19.36 -6.99
N SER A 420 7.05 18.95 -8.20
CA SER A 420 7.70 17.65 -8.45
C SER A 420 8.91 17.76 -9.39
N GLU A 421 9.83 16.83 -9.22
CA GLU A 421 11.04 16.66 -10.02
C GLU A 421 11.33 15.16 -10.24
N ARG A 422 11.85 14.83 -11.43
CA ARG A 422 12.39 13.51 -11.78
C ARG A 422 13.89 13.63 -12.02
N VAL A 423 14.69 12.85 -11.31
CA VAL A 423 16.15 12.80 -11.46
C VAL A 423 16.56 11.41 -11.95
N SER A 424 17.54 11.35 -12.85
CA SER A 424 18.06 10.10 -13.42
C SER A 424 19.37 9.65 -12.76
N ASP A 425 19.74 8.38 -12.93
CA ASP A 425 20.99 7.84 -12.37
C ASP A 425 22.25 8.64 -12.80
N PRO A 426 22.43 9.05 -14.08
CA PRO A 426 23.55 9.90 -14.48
C PRO A 426 23.59 11.25 -13.78
N GLU A 427 22.43 11.90 -13.59
CA GLU A 427 22.33 13.18 -12.86
C GLU A 427 22.58 13.02 -11.36
N THR A 428 22.25 11.84 -10.82
CA THR A 428 22.49 11.44 -9.43
C THR A 428 23.99 11.28 -9.17
N LEU A 429 24.73 10.61 -10.07
CA LEU A 429 26.19 10.49 -10.01
C LEU A 429 26.88 11.85 -10.16
N GLU A 430 26.48 12.64 -11.16
CA GLU A 430 27.03 13.98 -11.41
C GLU A 430 26.79 14.93 -10.22
N THR A 431 25.65 14.81 -9.54
CA THR A 431 25.35 15.61 -8.35
C THR A 431 26.15 15.14 -7.12
N ILE A 432 26.44 13.84 -6.95
CA ILE A 432 27.40 13.37 -5.91
C ILE A 432 28.79 13.95 -6.18
N LYS A 433 29.30 13.80 -7.41
CA LYS A 433 30.63 14.25 -7.82
C LYS A 433 30.80 15.77 -7.67
N SER A 434 29.94 16.56 -8.30
CA SER A 434 30.06 18.02 -8.30
C SER A 434 29.89 18.65 -6.91
N VAL A 435 29.14 18.00 -5.99
CA VAL A 435 29.06 18.43 -4.58
C VAL A 435 30.33 18.08 -3.79
N TYR A 436 30.92 16.90 -4.03
CA TYR A 436 32.20 16.54 -3.42
C TYR A 436 33.35 17.44 -3.91
N GLU A 437 33.43 17.71 -5.23
CA GLU A 437 34.42 18.62 -5.82
C GLU A 437 34.35 20.05 -5.24
N GLN A 438 33.14 20.59 -5.03
CA GLN A 438 32.96 21.97 -4.56
C GLN A 438 33.03 22.12 -3.04
N PHE A 439 32.58 21.13 -2.27
CA PHE A 439 32.33 21.26 -0.83
C PHE A 439 33.00 20.17 0.03
N SER A 440 33.65 19.17 -0.57
CA SER A 440 34.16 17.95 0.10
C SER A 440 33.10 17.17 0.89
N TYR A 441 31.81 17.46 0.69
CA TYR A 441 30.69 16.76 1.30
C TYR A 441 30.29 15.57 0.41
N VAL A 442 30.12 14.39 1.00
CA VAL A 442 29.72 13.18 0.25
C VAL A 442 28.21 12.99 0.40
N LEU A 443 27.49 12.91 -0.72
CA LEU A 443 26.06 12.59 -0.75
C LEU A 443 25.84 11.10 -0.98
N ASP A 444 24.82 10.54 -0.32
CA ASP A 444 24.22 9.28 -0.76
C ASP A 444 23.34 9.53 -2.01
N PRO A 445 23.07 8.52 -2.86
CA PRO A 445 22.26 8.71 -4.07
C PRO A 445 20.85 9.25 -3.81
N HIS A 446 20.21 8.91 -2.69
CA HIS A 446 18.88 9.44 -2.35
C HIS A 446 18.96 10.93 -2.00
N SER A 447 19.92 11.32 -1.15
CA SER A 447 20.22 12.73 -0.84
C SER A 447 20.61 13.53 -2.08
N SER A 448 21.35 12.92 -3.00
CA SER A 448 21.77 13.51 -4.28
C SER A 448 20.58 13.92 -5.14
N ILE A 449 19.59 13.04 -5.32
CA ILE A 449 18.32 13.34 -6.00
C ILE A 449 17.59 14.55 -5.36
N GLY A 450 17.60 14.63 -4.03
CA GLY A 450 17.10 15.79 -3.28
C GLY A 450 17.83 17.08 -3.63
N VAL A 451 19.17 17.04 -3.69
CA VAL A 451 20.00 18.21 -4.05
C VAL A 451 19.80 18.61 -5.52
N THR A 452 19.75 17.68 -6.48
CA THR A 452 19.47 18.01 -7.89
C THR A 452 18.11 18.71 -8.04
N ALA A 453 17.07 18.17 -7.40
CA ALA A 453 15.74 18.77 -7.37
C ALA A 453 15.72 20.14 -6.67
N SER A 454 16.55 20.33 -5.64
CA SER A 454 16.68 21.62 -4.94
C SER A 454 17.27 22.69 -5.83
N LEU A 455 18.34 22.36 -6.58
CA LEU A 455 18.98 23.26 -7.53
C LEU A 455 18.02 23.67 -8.67
N ARG A 456 17.20 22.74 -9.16
CA ARG A 456 16.17 23.04 -10.18
C ARG A 456 15.00 23.87 -9.63
N SER A 457 14.53 23.59 -8.41
CA SER A 457 13.45 24.37 -7.78
C SER A 457 13.92 25.80 -7.45
N ALA A 458 15.17 25.96 -7.00
CA ALA A 458 15.77 27.28 -6.74
C ALA A 458 15.89 28.17 -8.00
N GLN A 459 15.98 27.58 -9.20
CA GLN A 459 15.94 28.32 -10.47
C GLN A 459 14.53 28.82 -10.85
N ARG A 460 13.46 28.29 -10.21
CA ARG A 460 12.06 28.69 -10.44
C ARG A 460 11.45 29.48 -9.29
N ALA A 461 12.00 29.36 -8.08
CA ALA A 461 11.54 30.05 -6.89
C ALA A 461 11.72 31.57 -7.01
N GLU A 462 10.96 32.33 -6.22
CA GLU A 462 11.28 33.74 -5.99
C GLU A 462 12.66 33.86 -5.33
N THR A 463 13.39 34.93 -5.68
CA THR A 463 14.79 35.10 -5.28
C THR A 463 14.96 35.08 -3.76
N ASN A 464 15.92 34.30 -3.27
CA ASN A 464 16.29 34.12 -1.86
C ASN A 464 15.34 33.31 -0.95
N ILE A 465 14.35 32.56 -1.48
CA ILE A 465 13.64 31.56 -0.64
C ILE A 465 14.60 30.40 -0.29
N PRO A 466 14.84 30.08 1.00
CA PRO A 466 15.73 28.98 1.37
C PRO A 466 15.14 27.61 1.05
N HIS A 467 16.02 26.68 0.70
CA HIS A 467 15.70 25.30 0.41
C HIS A 467 16.35 24.38 1.45
N ILE A 468 15.56 23.55 2.13
CA ILE A 468 16.04 22.49 3.01
C ILE A 468 15.84 21.15 2.29
N SER A 469 16.94 20.55 1.87
CA SER A 469 16.98 19.22 1.25
C SER A 469 17.12 18.15 2.32
N LEU A 470 16.31 17.10 2.26
CA LEU A 470 16.34 16.02 3.24
C LEU A 470 17.38 14.96 2.85
N CYS A 471 18.43 14.82 3.66
CA CYS A 471 19.44 13.80 3.48
C CYS A 471 19.03 12.51 4.21
N THR A 472 18.51 11.56 3.45
CA THR A 472 17.69 10.45 3.98
C THR A 472 18.50 9.23 4.44
N ALA A 473 19.74 9.05 3.96
CA ALA A 473 20.63 7.97 4.39
C ALA A 473 22.09 8.43 4.47
N HIS A 474 22.90 7.76 5.28
CA HIS A 474 24.35 8.00 5.28
C HIS A 474 24.97 7.41 3.99
N PRO A 475 25.96 8.07 3.35
CA PRO A 475 26.53 7.58 2.09
C PRO A 475 27.12 6.16 2.19
N ALA A 476 27.58 5.78 3.38
CA ALA A 476 28.09 4.43 3.67
C ALA A 476 27.07 3.29 3.46
N LYS A 477 25.76 3.57 3.37
CA LYS A 477 24.72 2.55 3.11
C LYS A 477 24.62 2.13 1.65
N PHE A 478 25.21 2.92 0.74
CA PHE A 478 25.15 2.78 -0.72
C PHE A 478 26.55 2.99 -1.33
N ALA A 479 27.48 2.11 -0.92
CA ALA A 479 28.90 2.22 -1.24
C ALA A 479 29.17 2.22 -2.75
N GLY A 480 28.46 1.38 -3.51
CA GLY A 480 28.66 1.26 -4.97
C GLY A 480 28.37 2.57 -5.70
N ALA A 481 27.26 3.23 -5.40
CA ALA A 481 26.88 4.50 -6.01
C ALA A 481 27.89 5.62 -5.69
N VAL A 482 28.39 5.67 -4.45
CA VAL A 482 29.39 6.65 -4.01
C VAL A 482 30.75 6.39 -4.64
N GLU A 483 31.23 5.15 -4.62
CA GLU A 483 32.49 4.76 -5.28
C GLU A 483 32.40 4.96 -6.81
N LEU A 484 31.28 4.64 -7.45
CA LEU A 484 31.08 4.85 -8.89
C LEU A 484 31.15 6.33 -9.30
N ALA A 485 30.61 7.23 -8.46
CA ALA A 485 30.64 8.68 -8.69
C ALA A 485 32.03 9.29 -8.45
N LEU A 486 32.80 8.76 -7.48
CA LEU A 486 34.02 9.39 -6.96
C LEU A 486 35.33 8.62 -7.29
N LYS A 487 35.28 7.49 -7.99
CA LYS A 487 36.44 6.65 -8.38
C LYS A 487 37.62 7.39 -9.03
N ASP A 488 37.34 8.48 -9.75
CA ASP A 488 38.33 9.26 -10.51
C ASP A 488 38.90 10.42 -9.67
N GLU A 489 38.34 10.67 -8.48
CA GLU A 489 38.78 11.71 -7.55
C GLU A 489 39.97 11.24 -6.71
N LYS A 490 41.16 11.74 -7.04
CA LYS A 490 42.45 11.29 -6.48
C LYS A 490 42.55 11.33 -4.96
N ASP A 491 41.83 12.27 -4.33
CA ASP A 491 41.82 12.46 -2.88
C ASP A 491 40.63 11.75 -2.20
N PHE A 492 39.82 10.97 -2.93
CA PHE A 492 38.71 10.20 -2.35
C PHE A 492 39.17 8.80 -1.89
N ASN A 493 38.75 8.44 -0.68
CA ASN A 493 38.94 7.12 -0.09
C ASN A 493 37.69 6.81 0.74
N PHE A 494 36.91 5.81 0.35
CA PHE A 494 35.64 5.48 0.99
C PHE A 494 35.83 5.02 2.45
N GLN A 495 36.87 4.21 2.71
CA GLN A 495 37.14 3.65 4.02
C GLN A 495 37.67 4.70 5.01
N GLU A 496 38.33 5.76 4.53
CA GLU A 496 38.83 6.87 5.38
C GLU A 496 37.84 8.05 5.51
N LYS A 497 36.99 8.30 4.50
CA LYS A 497 36.10 9.49 4.46
C LYS A 497 34.61 9.20 4.61
N VAL A 498 34.18 7.94 4.49
CA VAL A 498 32.75 7.60 4.42
C VAL A 498 32.34 6.47 5.38
N LEU A 499 33.18 5.47 5.61
CA LEU A 499 32.84 4.34 6.47
C LEU A 499 32.82 4.73 7.98
N PRO A 500 31.68 4.63 8.69
CA PRO A 500 31.61 4.88 10.14
C PRO A 500 32.39 3.83 10.94
N GLU A 501 32.94 4.21 12.09
CA GLU A 501 33.65 3.28 12.98
C GLU A 501 32.76 2.10 13.41
N GLU A 502 31.46 2.35 13.63
CA GLU A 502 30.49 1.32 14.04
C GLU A 502 30.15 0.32 12.92
N PHE A 503 30.57 0.58 11.69
CA PHE A 503 30.46 -0.36 10.56
C PHE A 503 31.71 -1.24 10.42
N VAL A 504 32.84 -0.86 11.02
CA VAL A 504 34.12 -1.59 10.92
C VAL A 504 34.07 -2.86 11.76
N GLY A 505 34.17 -4.02 11.11
CA GLY A 505 34.20 -5.31 11.80
C GLY A 505 32.82 -5.95 12.01
N LEU A 506 31.73 -5.35 11.53
CA LEU A 506 30.41 -6.00 11.53
C LEU A 506 30.44 -7.37 10.85
N GLU A 507 31.26 -7.54 9.80
CA GLU A 507 31.45 -8.79 9.08
C GLU A 507 32.08 -9.92 9.91
N LYS A 508 32.63 -9.60 11.09
CA LYS A 508 33.20 -10.54 12.06
C LYS A 508 32.23 -10.93 13.19
N LEU A 509 31.07 -10.25 13.30
CA LEU A 509 30.08 -10.51 14.33
C LEU A 509 29.24 -11.76 14.02
N PRO A 510 28.73 -12.48 15.04
CA PRO A 510 27.84 -13.62 14.83
C PRO A 510 26.53 -13.16 14.15
N LYS A 511 26.22 -13.76 12.99
CA LYS A 511 24.95 -13.57 12.30
C LYS A 511 23.88 -14.52 12.83
N ARG A 512 22.64 -14.04 12.95
CA ARG A 512 21.45 -14.88 13.05
C ARG A 512 20.48 -14.53 11.92
N VAL A 513 20.37 -15.47 10.99
CA VAL A 513 19.46 -15.45 9.84
C VAL A 513 19.04 -16.89 9.53
N SER A 514 17.81 -17.08 9.07
CA SER A 514 17.30 -18.37 8.61
C SER A 514 16.99 -18.29 7.11
N ASP A 515 17.51 -19.24 6.34
CA ASP A 515 17.13 -19.40 4.93
C ASP A 515 15.70 -19.95 4.81
N VAL A 516 14.95 -19.45 3.83
CA VAL A 516 13.60 -19.97 3.51
C VAL A 516 13.33 -19.92 2.00
N SER A 517 12.49 -20.82 1.52
CA SER A 517 11.98 -20.80 0.14
C SER A 517 11.00 -19.65 -0.10
N ASN A 518 10.74 -19.32 -1.36
CA ASN A 518 9.60 -18.49 -1.75
C ASN A 518 8.28 -19.28 -1.59
N ASP A 519 7.86 -19.48 -0.33
CA ASP A 519 6.55 -20.01 0.05
C ASP A 519 6.11 -19.34 1.36
N TRP A 520 4.95 -18.68 1.33
CA TRP A 520 4.40 -18.01 2.50
C TRP A 520 4.01 -18.99 3.61
N LYS A 521 3.72 -20.26 3.29
CA LYS A 521 3.41 -21.29 4.29
C LYS A 521 4.67 -21.77 5.01
N ALA A 522 5.76 -22.02 4.28
CA ALA A 522 7.07 -22.27 4.87
C ALA A 522 7.50 -21.13 5.82
N VAL A 523 7.31 -19.87 5.40
CA VAL A 523 7.54 -18.71 6.29
C VAL A 523 6.59 -18.73 7.49
N ARG A 524 5.29 -18.98 7.30
CA ARG A 524 4.29 -19.02 8.39
C ARG A 524 4.68 -19.99 9.49
N GLU A 525 5.01 -21.23 9.14
CA GLU A 525 5.37 -22.24 10.13
C GLU A 525 6.73 -21.94 10.79
N LEU A 526 7.70 -21.38 10.06
CA LEU A 526 8.98 -20.96 10.64
C LEU A 526 8.83 -19.78 11.64
N VAL A 527 7.97 -18.80 11.35
CA VAL A 527 7.69 -17.69 12.28
C VAL A 527 6.91 -18.18 13.51
N LYS A 528 5.95 -19.10 13.32
CA LYS A 528 5.31 -19.81 14.44
C LYS A 528 6.32 -20.58 15.29
N GLU A 529 7.25 -21.31 14.68
CA GLU A 529 8.27 -22.08 15.38
C GLU A 529 9.13 -21.15 16.26
N GLN A 530 9.72 -20.12 15.64
CA GLN A 530 10.65 -19.22 16.31
C GLN A 530 10.02 -18.41 17.45
N ILE A 531 8.74 -18.06 17.35
CA ILE A 531 8.04 -17.25 18.37
C ILE A 531 7.37 -18.12 19.44
N LEU A 532 6.64 -19.17 19.05
CA LEU A 532 5.81 -19.95 19.98
C LEU A 532 6.60 -20.98 20.79
N PHE A 533 7.71 -21.51 20.26
CA PHE A 533 8.58 -22.41 21.04
C PHE A 533 9.63 -21.63 21.83
N GLY A 534 10.15 -20.51 21.29
CA GLY A 534 11.08 -19.62 22.00
C GLY A 534 10.52 -19.04 23.32
N GLN A 535 9.20 -18.85 23.40
CA GLN A 535 8.55 -18.43 24.67
C GLN A 535 8.45 -19.53 25.74
N ASN A 536 8.61 -20.82 25.38
CA ASN A 536 8.56 -21.90 26.38
C ASN A 536 9.90 -22.09 27.11
N GLU A 537 11.05 -21.89 26.45
CA GLU A 537 12.36 -22.10 27.09
C GLU A 537 12.62 -21.15 28.27
N THR A 538 12.10 -19.92 28.22
CA THR A 538 12.19 -18.94 29.32
C THR A 538 11.33 -19.30 30.55
N SER A 539 10.57 -20.40 30.50
CA SER A 539 9.74 -20.89 31.62
C SER A 539 10.31 -22.08 32.38
N LEU A 540 11.47 -22.63 31.97
CA LEU A 540 12.09 -23.81 32.61
C LEU A 540 12.99 -23.42 33.80
N PRO A 541 12.60 -23.72 35.06
CA PRO A 541 13.50 -23.51 36.19
C PRO A 541 14.66 -24.50 36.15
N HIS A 542 15.89 -24.01 36.40
CA HIS A 542 17.08 -24.84 36.56
C HIS A 542 16.96 -25.76 37.79
N PHE A 543 16.50 -27.00 37.61
CA PHE A 543 16.51 -28.01 38.66
C PHE A 543 16.90 -29.41 38.16
N LEU A 544 17.98 -29.92 38.80
CA LEU A 544 18.37 -31.32 38.96
C LEU A 544 18.69 -32.16 37.71
N THR A 545 19.98 -32.21 37.42
CA THR A 545 20.64 -33.45 36.99
C THR A 545 20.60 -34.50 38.11
N LEU A 546 20.07 -35.70 37.84
CA LEU A 546 20.70 -37.03 38.06
C LEU A 546 19.72 -38.17 37.62
N PRO A 547 20.19 -39.43 37.42
CA PRO A 547 19.45 -40.44 36.64
C PRO A 547 18.83 -41.59 37.46
N LEU A 548 18.26 -42.56 36.72
CA LEU A 548 17.89 -43.94 37.09
C LEU A 548 16.68 -44.13 38.02
N LEU A 549 15.60 -44.66 37.45
CA LEU A 549 15.07 -45.97 37.88
C LEU A 549 14.19 -46.61 36.80
N SER A 550 14.34 -47.92 36.63
CA SER A 550 13.55 -48.76 35.73
C SER A 550 12.49 -49.54 36.51
N GLY A 551 11.25 -49.55 36.04
CA GLY A 551 10.15 -50.32 36.64
C GLY A 551 8.99 -50.54 35.67
N LEU A 552 8.47 -51.76 35.62
CA LEU A 552 7.35 -52.18 34.77
C LEU A 552 6.01 -52.04 35.52
N VAL A 553 4.90 -51.80 34.82
CA VAL A 553 3.76 -52.75 34.67
C VAL A 553 2.56 -52.08 33.94
N ASN A 554 2.35 -52.53 32.70
CA ASN A 554 1.11 -52.90 32.00
C ASN A 554 -0.32 -52.46 32.46
N ILE A 555 -1.14 -52.18 31.43
CA ILE A 555 -2.61 -52.44 31.31
C ILE A 555 -3.53 -51.52 32.15
N SER A 556 -4.63 -50.94 31.65
CA SER A 556 -5.51 -51.29 30.50
C SER A 556 -6.01 -50.09 29.69
N ALA A 557 -6.39 -50.32 28.43
CA ALA A 557 -7.35 -49.47 27.72
C ALA A 557 -8.77 -50.04 27.86
N ALA A 558 -9.77 -49.17 28.03
CA ALA A 558 -11.19 -49.53 28.02
C ALA A 558 -11.93 -48.58 27.06
N ALA A 559 -12.44 -49.12 25.96
CA ALA A 559 -13.35 -48.41 25.06
C ALA A 559 -14.78 -48.85 25.39
N ASN A 560 -15.69 -47.88 25.52
CA ASN A 560 -17.13 -48.12 25.53
C ASN A 560 -17.75 -47.47 24.29
N THR A 561 -18.57 -48.25 23.59
CA THR A 561 -19.38 -47.85 22.43
C THR A 561 -20.86 -47.66 22.81
N GLU A 562 -21.70 -47.36 21.81
CA GLU A 562 -23.17 -47.16 21.90
C GLU A 562 -23.57 -45.78 22.49
N SER A 563 -24.33 -44.94 21.80
CA SER A 563 -25.66 -45.23 21.24
C SER A 563 -26.02 -44.43 19.97
N ASP A 564 -26.69 -45.06 19.00
CA ASP A 564 -27.37 -44.37 17.91
C ASP A 564 -28.65 -43.65 18.39
N TYR A 565 -28.94 -42.47 17.85
CA TYR A 565 -30.31 -41.92 17.81
C TYR A 565 -30.51 -41.02 16.58
N LEU A 566 -31.44 -41.38 15.70
CA LEU A 566 -31.97 -40.47 14.71
C LEU A 566 -32.86 -39.41 15.41
N ALA A 567 -32.67 -38.14 15.06
CA ALA A 567 -33.56 -37.05 15.43
C ALA A 567 -34.03 -36.29 14.18
N THR A 568 -35.22 -36.62 13.69
CA THR A 568 -35.85 -35.91 12.58
C THR A 568 -36.32 -34.53 13.05
N VAL A 569 -35.66 -33.46 12.60
CA VAL A 569 -36.06 -32.09 12.92
C VAL A 569 -37.13 -31.61 11.92
N THR A 570 -38.38 -31.60 12.36
CA THR A 570 -39.49 -30.98 11.63
C THR A 570 -39.42 -29.46 11.81
N LEU A 571 -39.14 -28.72 10.73
CA LEU A 571 -39.20 -27.25 10.75
C LEU A 571 -40.66 -26.78 10.72
N ALA A 572 -41.12 -26.18 11.82
CA ALA A 572 -42.35 -25.40 11.86
C ALA A 572 -42.11 -23.99 11.26
N PRO A 573 -43.10 -23.37 10.59
CA PRO A 573 -42.90 -22.12 9.88
C PRO A 573 -42.77 -20.92 10.83
N THR A 574 -41.57 -20.32 10.90
CA THR A 574 -41.30 -19.12 11.69
C THR A 574 -41.53 -17.83 10.91
N ALA A 575 -42.67 -17.17 11.18
CA ALA A 575 -42.87 -15.72 11.15
C ALA A 575 -42.59 -14.87 9.88
N SER A 576 -42.15 -15.43 8.74
CA SER A 576 -41.78 -14.65 7.55
C SER A 576 -42.93 -14.03 6.75
N GLY A 577 -44.19 -14.31 7.11
CA GLY A 577 -45.37 -13.86 6.35
C GLY A 577 -45.89 -12.46 6.70
N ALA A 578 -45.64 -11.97 7.92
CA ALA A 578 -46.19 -10.69 8.38
C ALA A 578 -45.38 -9.49 7.87
N GLU A 579 -44.06 -9.55 7.98
CA GLU A 579 -43.16 -8.47 7.53
C GLU A 579 -43.20 -8.25 6.01
N ALA A 580 -43.48 -9.31 5.23
CA ALA A 580 -43.65 -9.21 3.79
C ALA A 580 -44.90 -8.39 3.41
N PHE A 581 -46.00 -8.53 4.17
CA PHE A 581 -47.24 -7.78 3.95
C PHE A 581 -47.06 -6.28 4.26
N ASP A 582 -46.38 -5.97 5.38
CA ASP A 582 -46.07 -4.61 5.80
C ASP A 582 -45.12 -3.87 4.82
N LEU A 583 -44.30 -4.61 4.06
CA LEU A 583 -43.50 -4.05 2.96
C LEU A 583 -44.32 -3.75 1.69
N GLU A 584 -45.28 -4.60 1.31
CA GLU A 584 -46.12 -4.32 0.14
C GLU A 584 -47.09 -3.15 0.39
N GLU A 585 -47.60 -3.00 1.62
CA GLU A 585 -48.46 -1.88 2.00
C GLU A 585 -47.71 -0.55 1.90
N LYS A 586 -46.51 -0.44 2.50
CA LYS A 586 -45.65 0.75 2.36
C LYS A 586 -45.21 1.05 0.93
N ARG A 587 -44.99 0.01 0.11
CA ARG A 587 -44.71 0.18 -1.33
C ARG A 587 -45.89 0.82 -2.06
N ALA A 588 -47.13 0.40 -1.73
CA ALA A 588 -48.34 0.99 -2.30
C ALA A 588 -48.56 2.43 -1.83
N GLU A 589 -48.25 2.76 -0.56
CA GLU A 589 -48.30 4.14 -0.04
C GLU A 589 -47.33 5.08 -0.78
N CYS A 590 -46.06 4.69 -0.92
CA CYS A 590 -45.07 5.50 -1.66
C CYS A 590 -45.48 5.69 -3.13
N PHE A 591 -45.97 4.64 -3.79
CA PHE A 591 -46.42 4.72 -5.18
C PHE A 591 -47.66 5.63 -5.34
N GLN A 592 -48.63 5.56 -4.42
CA GLN A 592 -49.76 6.50 -4.40
C GLN A 592 -49.31 7.94 -4.12
N ALA A 593 -48.37 8.16 -3.20
CA ALA A 593 -47.87 9.51 -2.90
C ALA A 593 -47.23 10.16 -4.14
N CYS A 594 -46.40 9.41 -4.88
CA CYS A 594 -45.81 9.88 -6.13
C CYS A 594 -46.88 10.17 -7.20
N TYR A 595 -47.78 9.21 -7.48
CA TYR A 595 -48.86 9.36 -8.47
C TYR A 595 -49.78 10.55 -8.17
N LYS A 596 -50.10 10.77 -6.90
CA LYS A 596 -50.98 11.85 -6.40
C LYS A 596 -50.32 13.24 -6.43
N THR A 597 -48.99 13.30 -6.53
CA THR A 597 -48.22 14.56 -6.57
C THR A 597 -48.07 15.08 -8.02
N TYR A 598 -47.89 14.18 -9.00
CA TYR A 598 -47.54 14.56 -10.38
C TYR A 598 -48.57 14.20 -11.46
N GLY A 599 -49.47 13.23 -11.22
CA GLY A 599 -50.56 12.91 -12.14
C GLY A 599 -50.20 12.00 -13.32
N ASN A 600 -51.05 12.02 -14.36
CA ASN A 600 -51.01 11.06 -15.48
C ASN A 600 -49.98 11.43 -16.56
N TYR A 601 -48.89 10.67 -16.64
CA TYR A 601 -47.94 10.71 -17.76
C TYR A 601 -48.24 9.63 -18.82
N LYS A 602 -47.83 9.88 -20.06
CA LYS A 602 -47.93 8.91 -21.18
C LYS A 602 -46.57 8.28 -21.44
N SER A 603 -46.51 6.95 -21.43
CA SER A 603 -45.32 6.19 -21.85
C SER A 603 -45.03 6.39 -23.34
N CYS A 604 -43.76 6.62 -23.69
CA CYS A 604 -43.27 6.61 -25.07
C CYS A 604 -42.16 5.56 -25.23
N THR A 605 -42.01 4.98 -26.42
CA THR A 605 -41.03 3.92 -26.72
C THR A 605 -40.15 4.30 -27.90
N ARG A 606 -38.83 4.17 -27.73
CA ARG A 606 -37.82 4.39 -28.77
C ARG A 606 -36.72 3.33 -28.63
N GLY A 607 -36.29 2.72 -29.74
CA GLY A 607 -35.10 1.85 -29.77
C GLY A 607 -35.22 0.48 -29.10
N GLY A 608 -36.40 0.05 -28.62
CA GLY A 608 -36.62 -1.29 -28.06
C GLY A 608 -36.41 -1.44 -26.55
N VAL A 609 -36.07 -0.36 -25.85
CA VAL A 609 -36.14 -0.30 -24.38
C VAL A 609 -37.55 0.14 -23.96
N ALA A 610 -38.06 -0.43 -22.86
CA ALA A 610 -39.37 -0.11 -22.31
C ALA A 610 -39.27 0.95 -21.20
N GLN A 611 -40.14 1.97 -21.29
CA GLN A 611 -40.42 2.98 -20.25
C GLN A 611 -39.27 3.93 -19.84
N CYS A 612 -39.17 5.05 -20.56
CA CYS A 612 -38.72 6.32 -19.98
C CYS A 612 -39.95 7.23 -19.72
N TRP A 613 -39.86 8.10 -18.72
CA TRP A 613 -40.94 9.01 -18.32
C TRP A 613 -40.48 10.47 -18.51
N CYS A 614 -41.38 11.35 -18.97
CA CYS A 614 -41.06 12.75 -19.27
C CYS A 614 -42.01 13.69 -18.53
N ASN A 615 -41.47 14.76 -17.94
CA ASN A 615 -42.23 15.91 -17.45
C ASN A 615 -42.30 17.02 -18.53
N GLU A 616 -43.11 18.06 -18.34
CA GLU A 616 -43.18 19.22 -19.26
C GLU A 616 -42.04 20.26 -19.04
N SER A 617 -40.93 19.83 -18.43
CA SER A 617 -39.70 20.60 -18.22
C SER A 617 -38.51 19.74 -18.66
N ASP A 618 -37.55 20.32 -19.40
CA ASP A 618 -36.51 19.61 -20.20
C ASP A 618 -35.41 18.85 -19.43
N ASP A 619 -35.67 18.38 -18.20
CA ASP A 619 -34.79 17.48 -17.45
C ASP A 619 -35.13 16.01 -17.72
N TRP A 620 -34.10 15.20 -18.02
CA TRP A 620 -34.22 13.78 -18.34
C TRP A 620 -33.78 12.92 -17.15
N VAL A 621 -34.70 12.09 -16.64
CA VAL A 621 -34.38 11.07 -15.63
C VAL A 621 -34.36 9.70 -16.32
N GLU A 622 -33.20 9.05 -16.36
CA GLU A 622 -33.03 7.81 -17.14
C GLU A 622 -33.59 6.55 -16.46
N ARG A 623 -33.82 6.56 -15.13
CA ARG A 623 -34.24 5.37 -14.35
C ARG A 623 -35.21 5.67 -13.20
N GLU A 624 -36.01 4.67 -12.85
CA GLU A 624 -36.93 4.68 -11.69
C GLU A 624 -36.22 4.91 -10.35
N GLU A 625 -35.00 4.36 -10.21
CA GLU A 625 -34.17 4.40 -8.99
C GLU A 625 -33.87 5.82 -8.52
N ASP A 626 -33.56 6.72 -9.46
CA ASP A 626 -33.06 8.06 -9.19
C ASP A 626 -34.20 8.97 -8.67
N CYS A 627 -35.45 8.73 -9.11
CA CYS A 627 -36.64 9.43 -8.64
C CYS A 627 -37.01 9.09 -7.17
N VAL A 628 -36.71 7.87 -6.71
CA VAL A 628 -36.93 7.45 -5.31
C VAL A 628 -35.96 8.15 -4.34
N TRP A 629 -34.74 8.45 -4.79
CA TRP A 629 -33.71 9.15 -4.01
C TRP A 629 -34.14 10.59 -3.69
N ASP A 630 -34.53 11.38 -4.70
CA ASP A 630 -34.82 12.81 -4.55
C ASP A 630 -36.08 13.10 -3.72
N ILE A 631 -37.10 12.24 -3.78
CA ILE A 631 -38.40 12.48 -3.14
C ILE A 631 -38.47 11.87 -1.72
N CYS A 632 -37.96 10.65 -1.53
CA CYS A 632 -38.13 9.90 -0.27
C CYS A 632 -36.85 9.83 0.58
N GLY A 633 -35.71 10.29 0.05
CA GLY A 633 -34.44 10.40 0.76
C GLY A 633 -33.72 9.07 1.04
N PRO A 634 -32.51 9.14 1.64
CA PRO A 634 -31.59 8.01 1.66
C PRO A 634 -32.10 6.75 2.36
N SER A 635 -32.95 6.87 3.38
CA SER A 635 -33.49 5.70 4.09
C SER A 635 -34.47 4.87 3.23
N ALA A 636 -35.30 5.53 2.41
CA ALA A 636 -36.21 4.85 1.49
C ALA A 636 -35.44 4.22 0.32
N TYR A 637 -34.48 4.95 -0.25
CA TYR A 637 -33.61 4.44 -1.31
C TYR A 637 -32.79 3.21 -0.86
N ASN A 638 -32.18 3.25 0.32
CA ASN A 638 -31.45 2.09 0.86
C ASN A 638 -32.37 0.87 1.08
N LEU A 639 -33.64 1.08 1.44
CA LEU A 639 -34.62 0.00 1.56
C LEU A 639 -34.99 -0.57 0.18
N TYR A 640 -35.27 0.28 -0.80
CA TYR A 640 -35.54 -0.10 -2.20
C TYR A 640 -34.36 -0.89 -2.79
N ALA A 641 -33.14 -0.38 -2.67
CA ALA A 641 -31.92 -1.04 -3.13
C ALA A 641 -31.68 -2.38 -2.42
N THR A 642 -32.01 -2.49 -1.12
CA THR A 642 -31.92 -3.76 -0.38
C THR A 642 -32.93 -4.80 -0.87
N VAL A 643 -34.16 -4.37 -1.22
CA VAL A 643 -35.19 -5.24 -1.82
C VAL A 643 -34.78 -5.66 -3.23
N LEU A 644 -34.36 -4.72 -4.09
CA LEU A 644 -33.91 -5.00 -5.45
C LEU A 644 -32.74 -5.99 -5.45
N ARG A 645 -31.76 -5.77 -4.57
CA ARG A 645 -30.63 -6.68 -4.33
C ARG A 645 -31.09 -8.08 -3.91
N ARG A 646 -31.98 -8.20 -2.93
CA ARG A 646 -32.52 -9.50 -2.50
C ARG A 646 -33.32 -10.21 -3.60
N VAL A 647 -34.05 -9.49 -4.44
CA VAL A 647 -34.73 -10.06 -5.62
C VAL A 647 -33.70 -10.60 -6.62
N CYS A 648 -32.67 -9.82 -6.96
CA CYS A 648 -31.58 -10.28 -7.83
C CYS A 648 -30.81 -11.48 -7.24
N GLU A 649 -30.51 -11.47 -5.94
CA GLU A 649 -29.87 -12.59 -5.24
C GLU A 649 -30.76 -13.85 -5.26
N THR A 650 -32.09 -13.70 -5.12
CA THR A 650 -33.06 -14.81 -5.19
C THR A 650 -33.22 -15.37 -6.62
N VAL A 651 -33.26 -14.51 -7.63
CA VAL A 651 -33.30 -14.92 -9.05
C VAL A 651 -31.99 -15.62 -9.44
N THR A 652 -30.85 -15.11 -8.98
CA THR A 652 -29.53 -15.74 -9.23
C THR A 652 -29.44 -17.11 -8.55
N ALA A 653 -29.88 -17.23 -7.29
CA ALA A 653 -29.95 -18.52 -6.59
C ALA A 653 -30.88 -19.52 -7.30
N SER A 654 -32.02 -19.05 -7.82
CA SER A 654 -32.96 -19.88 -8.58
C SER A 654 -32.36 -20.37 -9.92
N ALA A 655 -31.60 -19.51 -10.61
CA ALA A 655 -30.87 -19.89 -11.83
C ALA A 655 -29.72 -20.88 -11.54
N SER A 656 -29.04 -20.74 -10.40
CA SER A 656 -28.02 -21.70 -9.94
C SER A 656 -28.63 -23.06 -9.59
N GLN A 657 -29.75 -23.11 -8.84
CA GLN A 657 -30.43 -24.38 -8.55
C GLN A 657 -30.98 -25.06 -9.81
N ALA A 658 -31.50 -24.28 -10.77
CA ALA A 658 -31.95 -24.81 -12.06
C ALA A 658 -30.83 -25.42 -12.92
N THR A 659 -29.56 -25.09 -12.65
CA THR A 659 -28.40 -25.68 -13.37
C THR A 659 -27.80 -26.90 -12.66
N GLU A 660 -28.09 -27.14 -11.38
CA GLU A 660 -27.63 -28.35 -10.66
C GLU A 660 -28.59 -29.55 -10.77
N THR A 661 -29.86 -29.35 -11.12
CA THR A 661 -30.88 -30.43 -11.16
C THR A 661 -31.39 -30.78 -12.57
N GLY A 662 -30.52 -30.84 -13.59
CA GLY A 662 -30.98 -31.01 -14.98
C GLY A 662 -29.97 -31.52 -16.00
N SER A 663 -29.49 -32.78 -15.87
CA SER A 663 -28.83 -33.45 -17.01
C SER A 663 -28.98 -34.99 -17.04
N THR A 664 -29.63 -35.52 -18.08
CA THR A 664 -29.24 -36.75 -18.82
C THR A 664 -30.20 -37.01 -19.99
N SER A 665 -29.67 -37.52 -21.11
CA SER A 665 -30.36 -37.87 -22.37
C SER A 665 -31.04 -36.72 -23.14
N SER A 666 -30.98 -36.66 -24.48
CA SER A 666 -30.25 -37.49 -25.46
C SER A 666 -29.97 -36.70 -26.75
N ASP A 667 -28.90 -37.05 -27.45
CA ASP A 667 -28.69 -36.63 -28.84
C ASP A 667 -29.79 -37.16 -29.75
N GLU A 668 -30.33 -36.32 -30.65
CA GLU A 668 -30.68 -36.77 -31.99
C GLU A 668 -30.50 -35.64 -33.01
N LYS A 669 -30.07 -35.98 -34.24
CA LYS A 669 -29.52 -35.02 -35.20
C LYS A 669 -30.22 -35.14 -36.54
N ILE A 670 -31.20 -34.27 -36.80
CA ILE A 670 -31.90 -34.20 -38.09
C ILE A 670 -31.72 -32.82 -38.72
N THR A 671 -31.13 -32.81 -39.91
CA THR A 671 -31.11 -31.67 -40.83
C THR A 671 -32.26 -31.79 -41.83
N SER A 672 -33.03 -30.72 -42.03
CA SER A 672 -33.91 -30.58 -43.19
C SER A 672 -33.86 -29.15 -43.74
N SER A 673 -33.62 -29.02 -45.03
CA SER A 673 -33.80 -27.79 -45.80
C SER A 673 -35.28 -27.44 -45.96
N SER A 674 -35.60 -26.18 -46.25
CA SER A 674 -36.06 -25.75 -47.59
C SER A 674 -36.58 -24.30 -47.60
N GLU A 675 -36.29 -23.60 -48.69
CA GLU A 675 -37.12 -22.55 -49.34
C GLU A 675 -37.48 -21.24 -48.56
N GLU A 676 -37.76 -20.10 -49.19
CA GLU A 676 -37.19 -19.45 -50.40
C GLU A 676 -37.59 -17.94 -50.39
N ILE A 677 -37.55 -17.26 -51.55
CA ILE A 677 -38.13 -15.93 -51.84
C ILE A 677 -37.39 -14.71 -51.22
N THR A 678 -36.39 -14.26 -51.99
CA THR A 678 -36.05 -12.86 -52.42
C THR A 678 -36.91 -11.69 -51.87
N SER A 679 -36.39 -10.47 -51.65
CA SER A 679 -35.63 -9.68 -52.63
C SER A 679 -35.08 -8.34 -52.10
N ARG A 680 -33.95 -7.86 -52.68
CA ARG A 680 -33.48 -6.45 -52.82
C ARG A 680 -33.18 -5.64 -51.52
N SER A 681 -32.16 -4.77 -51.46
CA SER A 681 -31.08 -4.42 -52.41
C SER A 681 -29.98 -3.57 -51.74
N ALA A 682 -28.76 -3.58 -52.31
CA ALA A 682 -27.55 -2.81 -51.93
C ALA A 682 -26.88 -3.25 -50.59
N ALA A 683 -25.56 -3.49 -50.45
CA ALA A 683 -24.33 -3.03 -51.17
C ALA A 683 -23.95 -1.55 -50.85
N GLU A 684 -22.70 -1.08 -50.78
CA GLU A 684 -21.32 -1.64 -50.88
C GLU A 684 -20.33 -0.49 -50.46
N THR A 685 -19.10 -0.63 -49.91
CA THR A 685 -18.25 -1.77 -49.47
C THR A 685 -17.18 -1.33 -48.43
N THR A 686 -16.27 -2.25 -48.08
CA THR A 686 -14.84 -2.13 -47.64
C THR A 686 -14.00 -0.95 -48.19
N SER A 687 -12.75 -0.64 -47.76
CA SER A 687 -11.93 -0.87 -46.53
C SER A 687 -10.49 -0.33 -46.73
N LYS A 688 -9.70 -0.21 -45.64
CA LYS A 688 -8.22 -0.40 -45.57
C LYS A 688 -7.23 0.52 -46.34
N THR A 689 -6.34 1.14 -45.52
CA THR A 689 -4.86 1.00 -45.58
C THR A 689 -3.98 1.94 -46.45
N GLU A 690 -3.27 2.82 -45.73
CA GLU A 690 -1.86 3.28 -45.86
C GLU A 690 -1.34 4.29 -46.92
N ALA A 691 -0.67 5.31 -46.35
CA ALA A 691 0.65 5.86 -46.69
C ALA A 691 0.85 6.97 -47.77
N SER A 692 1.04 8.19 -47.24
CA SER A 692 2.20 9.11 -47.48
C SER A 692 2.05 10.40 -48.32
N GLN A 693 2.60 11.48 -47.74
CA GLN A 693 3.12 12.75 -48.29
C GLN A 693 2.23 13.71 -49.14
N ALA A 694 1.66 14.69 -48.41
CA ALA A 694 1.88 16.15 -48.55
C ALA A 694 1.30 17.01 -49.73
N GLN A 695 0.84 18.20 -49.33
CA GLN A 695 0.62 19.46 -50.09
C GLN A 695 -0.50 19.56 -51.17
N ALA A 696 -1.68 19.95 -50.68
CA ALA A 696 -2.42 21.20 -51.00
C ALA A 696 -3.00 21.53 -52.40
N THR A 697 -4.13 22.25 -52.35
CA THR A 697 -4.77 23.09 -53.40
C THR A 697 -5.47 22.45 -54.60
N GLU A 698 -6.78 22.20 -54.40
CA GLU A 698 -7.93 22.64 -55.22
C GLU A 698 -8.15 22.24 -56.70
N THR A 699 -9.42 21.89 -56.94
CA THR A 699 -10.24 22.02 -58.18
C THR A 699 -10.12 21.06 -59.38
N SER A 700 -11.25 20.35 -59.56
CA SER A 700 -12.02 20.19 -60.81
C SER A 700 -11.63 19.18 -61.91
N THR A 701 -12.43 18.10 -61.93
CA THR A 701 -13.20 17.56 -63.09
C THR A 701 -12.53 16.77 -64.23
N SER A 702 -13.09 15.55 -64.38
CA SER A 702 -13.66 14.94 -65.60
C SER A 702 -12.83 14.01 -66.49
N GLY A 703 -13.34 12.78 -66.61
CA GLY A 703 -13.19 11.83 -67.73
C GLY A 703 -11.82 11.17 -67.94
N SER A 704 -11.72 10.11 -68.75
CA SER A 704 -12.66 9.02 -69.07
C SER A 704 -11.90 7.90 -69.79
N ASP A 705 -12.48 6.69 -69.85
CA ASP A 705 -12.07 5.56 -70.72
C ASP A 705 -10.69 4.92 -70.42
N SER A 706 -10.63 3.62 -70.08
CA SER A 706 -10.57 2.43 -70.99
C SER A 706 -9.17 2.17 -71.59
N THR A 707 -8.76 0.96 -72.02
CA THR A 707 -9.44 -0.33 -72.22
C THR A 707 -8.42 -1.49 -72.10
N ALA A 708 -8.90 -2.73 -71.95
CA ALA A 708 -8.26 -3.99 -72.41
C ALA A 708 -6.92 -4.45 -71.75
N ALA A 709 -6.45 -5.71 -71.86
CA ALA A 709 -7.12 -7.03 -71.96
C ALA A 709 -6.06 -8.18 -71.86
N SER A 710 -6.52 -9.43 -71.66
CA SER A 710 -5.81 -10.72 -71.96
C SER A 710 -4.51 -11.06 -71.19
N SER A 711 -4.12 -12.33 -70.97
CA SER A 711 -4.78 -13.65 -71.18
C SER A 711 -4.04 -14.80 -70.44
N GLU A 712 -4.78 -15.83 -70.01
CA GLU A 712 -4.49 -17.29 -70.00
C GLU A 712 -3.07 -17.81 -69.61
N THR A 713 -2.91 -18.72 -68.63
CA THR A 713 -2.93 -20.22 -68.78
C THR A 713 -2.41 -20.88 -67.47
N ALA A 714 -2.40 -22.21 -67.21
CA ALA A 714 -3.31 -23.35 -67.47
C ALA A 714 -2.79 -24.65 -66.74
N ALA A 715 -3.67 -25.64 -66.48
CA ALA A 715 -3.42 -27.00 -65.92
C ALA A 715 -2.91 -27.08 -64.43
N ALA A 716 -3.29 -27.99 -63.52
CA ALA A 716 -3.85 -29.38 -63.49
C ALA A 716 -2.76 -30.50 -63.44
N ALA A 717 -2.91 -31.68 -62.77
CA ALA A 717 -4.07 -32.35 -62.13
C ALA A 717 -3.66 -33.44 -61.08
N THR A 718 -4.62 -33.95 -60.25
CA THR A 718 -4.82 -35.35 -59.68
C THR A 718 -3.66 -36.17 -59.03
N SER A 719 -3.82 -37.15 -58.11
CA SER A 719 -4.85 -37.73 -57.18
C SER A 719 -4.16 -38.88 -56.35
N SER A 720 -4.71 -39.87 -55.59
CA SER A 720 -6.07 -40.38 -55.20
C SER A 720 -6.00 -41.52 -54.13
N GLU A 721 -6.75 -41.40 -53.01
CA GLU A 721 -7.62 -42.45 -52.39
C GLU A 721 -7.05 -43.68 -51.55
N PRO A 722 -7.84 -44.65 -50.94
CA PRO A 722 -8.05 -44.70 -49.47
C PRO A 722 -8.04 -46.13 -48.77
N ASN A 723 -8.78 -46.30 -47.65
CA ASN A 723 -9.11 -47.50 -46.80
C ASN A 723 -8.17 -47.77 -45.59
N SER A 724 -8.56 -48.37 -44.45
CA SER A 724 -9.84 -48.73 -43.74
C SER A 724 -9.48 -49.06 -42.24
N ALA A 725 -10.25 -49.62 -41.27
CA ALA A 725 -11.56 -50.30 -41.17
C ALA A 725 -12.20 -50.14 -39.73
N TRP A 726 -12.82 -51.18 -39.13
CA TRP A 726 -13.59 -51.14 -37.85
C TRP A 726 -13.32 -52.35 -36.91
N LYS A 727 -13.53 -52.20 -35.58
CA LYS A 727 -14.26 -53.18 -34.72
C LYS A 727 -14.57 -52.68 -33.29
N MET A 728 -15.69 -53.16 -32.71
CA MET A 728 -16.07 -53.01 -31.30
C MET A 728 -15.86 -54.32 -30.51
N GLY A 729 -15.82 -54.24 -29.18
CA GLY A 729 -15.92 -55.37 -28.26
C GLY A 729 -16.25 -54.92 -26.83
N SER A 730 -17.12 -55.63 -26.11
CA SER A 730 -17.67 -55.23 -24.81
C SER A 730 -17.56 -56.34 -23.76
N SER A 731 -17.43 -55.96 -22.48
CA SER A 731 -17.81 -56.78 -21.32
C SER A 731 -17.86 -55.92 -20.04
N LEU A 732 -18.58 -56.39 -19.01
CA LEU A 732 -18.72 -55.73 -17.71
C LEU A 732 -17.75 -56.34 -16.68
N GLY A 733 -17.41 -55.58 -15.63
CA GLY A 733 -16.89 -56.14 -14.39
C GLY A 733 -15.93 -55.24 -13.63
N VAL A 734 -16.45 -54.37 -12.75
CA VAL A 734 -15.65 -53.66 -11.75
C VAL A 734 -15.91 -54.28 -10.38
N SER A 735 -14.84 -54.68 -9.68
CA SER A 735 -14.87 -55.06 -8.27
C SER A 735 -13.84 -54.22 -7.53
N THR A 736 -14.26 -53.61 -6.43
CA THR A 736 -13.44 -52.67 -5.66
C THR A 736 -12.50 -53.40 -4.70
N VAL A 737 -11.21 -53.06 -4.72
CA VAL A 737 -10.25 -53.44 -3.67
C VAL A 737 -9.48 -52.20 -3.23
N LEU A 738 -9.57 -51.88 -1.94
CA LEU A 738 -8.75 -50.86 -1.28
C LEU A 738 -7.36 -51.42 -0.99
N ALA A 739 -6.32 -50.62 -1.23
CA ALA A 739 -4.95 -50.92 -0.83
C ALA A 739 -4.39 -49.76 0.01
N ILE A 740 -4.20 -50.01 1.31
CA ILE A 740 -3.49 -49.10 2.21
C ILE A 740 -2.01 -49.51 2.20
N GLY A 741 -1.12 -48.57 1.89
CA GLY A 741 0.33 -48.79 1.87
C GLY A 741 1.08 -47.75 2.68
N ALA A 742 1.48 -48.10 3.90
CA ALA A 742 2.41 -47.29 4.69
C ALA A 742 3.86 -47.67 4.37
N VAL A 743 4.76 -46.69 4.23
CA VAL A 743 6.19 -46.91 3.99
C VAL A 743 7.04 -46.13 5.00
N TYR A 744 8.14 -46.76 5.40
CA TYR A 744 8.99 -46.44 6.55
C TYR A 744 9.75 -45.10 6.49
N LEU A 745 10.00 -44.54 7.68
CA LEU A 745 11.16 -43.68 7.96
C LEU A 745 12.45 -44.52 7.97
N ALA A 746 13.48 -44.12 7.21
CA ALA A 746 14.89 -44.31 7.58
C ALA A 746 15.87 -43.66 6.58
N ARG A 747 16.55 -42.57 6.98
CA ARG A 747 18.00 -42.38 6.81
C ARG A 747 18.51 -41.08 7.47
N MET A 748 19.41 -41.24 8.44
CA MET A 748 20.40 -40.22 8.78
C MET A 748 21.65 -40.42 7.90
N GLY A 749 22.50 -39.39 7.79
CA GLY A 749 23.90 -39.55 7.39
C GLY A 749 24.35 -38.82 6.14
N PHE A 750 24.28 -37.48 6.14
CA PHE A 750 25.48 -36.65 6.29
C PHE A 750 25.12 -35.25 6.79
#